data_AF-A0A2K0UNC6-F1
#
_entry.id   AF-A0A2K0UNC6-F1
#
_cell.length_a   1.000
_cell.length_b   1.000
_cell.length_c   1.000
_cell.angle_alpha   90.00
_cell.angle_beta   90.00
_cell.angle_gamma   90.00
#
_symmetry.space_group_name_H-M   'P 1'
#
loop_
_entity.id
_entity.type
_entity.pdbx_description
1 polymer ?
#
loop_
_entity_poly.entity_id
_entity_poly.type
_entity_poly.pdbx_seq_one_letter_code
_entity_poly.pdbx_strand_id
1 'polypeptide(L)'
;MAPLSGWKQTAVYLTGLVTTLTTFLLAVFFVSLFALKKDHASERTDALGQSLLFEGNCDMSYRISLWVHLAINIVGTGVLASSNYFMQSLAAPTRREIDKQHAAGRWAEIGVQSIRNFGFLGWRKILFWSLFSLSSVPLHLIFNGCVLESKGTNGFAVLLGAESLTSGGWDSHWSIASAAVEAAGGYTVYDSEGTLKHIHKSLKANETDGNWVPIGFDECMKRYNSPETALTHWRHVIMVMYPFPYRPNATSGWKPKQVLQKAVVANMTDTDVVNPLWAVDYFIRTGRPQYRPDWYLWPSNGSYGYISDPGGRNVTIEDTVTQYVKGIWPFDNLQNVFDVRSGLIVMDYEYVRPEYRVMLVDHCVSEKYEAPCRVSIANSLLLIVCIMCVFKCVLCFLVLKFRVWGNENPLMTTGDAIASFIARPDEETKGMCTLTLDDLKRSRRQSQAGPGAMAQRYMWLQGPRQWQAMTNRRFGKAIPLNIWVLSSFLIGSSLVVASAMLGIAIRGQPLGDSRFGHAPQNEDVENKNLQDLPLTQLTMVANLPQLFLSICYVSYNGLFTRMLAEFEWSKYSIEFRALRVTDPKGKQNSTYRLQLPYRFSIPLIIVSILLHWIYANCIYVSNYEAYNPQWPYDRIVTVGLQFSSKAILIAFVVSIGVAITPIFLAFVKLSGTMVIAGANSAVISAACHCPSTQLESFSRAPSILSREGSEYGSMSTRLIRDEETEELEALARKKVKWGRVSTGKSDDIQVGHLSFGTEEHEITKPADGEHYSGI
;
A
#
# COMPACT_ATOMS: atom_id res chain seq x y z
N MET A 1 -7.22 7.84 -41.21
CA MET A 1 -7.56 8.17 -39.80
C MET A 1 -6.93 9.51 -39.49
N ALA A 2 -7.71 10.52 -39.09
CA ALA A 2 -7.12 11.76 -38.57
C ALA A 2 -6.24 11.42 -37.34
N PRO A 3 -5.06 12.03 -37.18
CA PRO A 3 -4.21 11.76 -36.02
C PRO A 3 -4.97 12.12 -34.74
N LEU A 4 -5.03 11.20 -33.78
CA LEU A 4 -5.59 11.46 -32.45
C LEU A 4 -4.77 12.57 -31.79
N SER A 5 -5.33 13.76 -31.62
CA SER A 5 -4.68 14.91 -30.97
C SER A 5 -4.95 14.95 -29.46
N GLY A 6 -3.96 15.44 -28.71
CA GLY A 6 -4.11 15.86 -27.31
C GLY A 6 -4.42 14.74 -26.32
N TRP A 7 -5.47 14.93 -25.52
CA TRP A 7 -5.80 14.04 -24.40
C TRP A 7 -6.17 12.61 -24.82
N LYS A 8 -6.73 12.43 -26.03
CA LYS A 8 -7.11 11.10 -26.55
C LYS A 8 -5.87 10.26 -26.86
N GLN A 9 -4.81 10.89 -27.36
CA GLN A 9 -3.51 10.24 -27.56
C GLN A 9 -2.94 9.74 -26.23
N THR A 10 -3.02 10.57 -25.19
CA THR A 10 -2.60 10.16 -23.84
C THR A 10 -3.45 9.03 -23.29
N ALA A 11 -4.77 9.04 -23.51
CA ALA A 11 -5.64 7.94 -23.12
C ALA A 11 -5.27 6.63 -23.83
N VAL A 12 -4.89 6.68 -25.10
CA VAL A 12 -4.38 5.52 -25.86
C VAL A 12 -3.05 5.04 -25.30
N TYR A 13 -2.09 5.92 -25.01
CA TYR A 13 -0.82 5.54 -24.39
C TYR A 13 -1.01 4.91 -23.01
N LEU A 14 -1.88 5.48 -22.17
CA LEU A 14 -2.22 4.91 -20.87
C LEU A 14 -2.91 3.55 -20.99
N THR A 15 -3.78 3.38 -22.00
CA THR A 15 -4.40 2.08 -22.29
C THR A 15 -3.34 1.05 -22.71
N GLY A 16 -2.40 1.45 -23.59
CA GLY A 16 -1.27 0.62 -24.00
C GLY A 16 -0.40 0.22 -22.81
N LEU A 17 -0.02 1.18 -21.96
CA LEU A 17 0.76 0.93 -20.75
C LEU A 17 0.08 -0.06 -19.80
N VAL A 18 -1.21 0.15 -19.48
CA VAL A 18 -1.96 -0.75 -18.59
C VAL A 18 -2.10 -2.13 -19.23
N THR A 19 -2.28 -2.21 -20.55
CA THR A 19 -2.33 -3.49 -21.27
C THR A 19 -0.99 -4.22 -21.18
N THR A 20 0.14 -3.55 -21.44
CA THR A 20 1.49 -4.12 -21.32
C THR A 20 1.78 -4.61 -19.91
N LEU A 21 1.45 -3.81 -18.89
CA LEU A 21 1.60 -4.21 -17.48
C LEU A 21 0.72 -5.42 -17.15
N THR A 22 -0.51 -5.46 -17.67
CA THR A 22 -1.43 -6.58 -17.46
C THR A 22 -0.92 -7.85 -18.14
N THR A 23 -0.41 -7.76 -19.36
CA THR A 23 0.20 -8.91 -20.05
C THR A 23 1.43 -9.42 -19.32
N PHE A 24 2.24 -8.52 -18.75
CA PHE A 24 3.38 -8.89 -17.92
C PHE A 24 2.92 -9.61 -16.63
N LEU A 25 1.93 -9.08 -15.92
CA LEU A 25 1.40 -9.72 -14.71
C LEU A 25 0.76 -11.08 -15.01
N LEU A 26 0.06 -11.22 -16.13
CA LEU A 26 -0.45 -12.51 -16.58
C LEU A 26 0.69 -13.49 -16.87
N ALA A 27 1.74 -13.05 -17.56
CA ALA A 27 2.91 -13.89 -17.79
C ALA A 27 3.57 -14.33 -16.48
N VAL A 28 3.75 -13.42 -15.52
CA VAL A 28 4.23 -13.75 -14.17
C VAL A 28 3.32 -14.75 -13.48
N PHE A 29 2.00 -14.59 -13.58
CA PHE A 29 1.03 -15.53 -13.03
C PHE A 29 1.14 -16.92 -13.67
N PHE A 30 1.26 -17.01 -14.99
CA PHE A 30 1.47 -18.28 -15.69
C PHE A 30 2.79 -18.94 -15.30
N VAL A 31 3.88 -18.18 -15.23
CA VAL A 31 5.18 -18.67 -14.74
C VAL A 31 5.06 -19.17 -13.30
N SER A 32 4.35 -18.43 -12.44
CA SER A 32 4.10 -18.82 -11.06
C SER A 32 3.34 -20.14 -10.96
N LEU A 33 2.31 -20.35 -11.77
CA LEU A 33 1.49 -21.57 -11.73
C LEU A 33 2.18 -22.81 -12.31
N PHE A 34 2.95 -22.65 -13.38
CA PHE A 34 3.43 -23.77 -14.20
C PHE A 34 4.94 -23.99 -14.18
N ALA A 35 5.73 -22.95 -13.90
CA ALA A 35 7.19 -23.04 -13.96
C ALA A 35 7.85 -23.02 -12.57
N LEU A 36 7.24 -22.36 -11.59
CA LEU A 36 7.77 -22.31 -10.23
C LEU A 36 7.41 -23.55 -9.41
N LYS A 37 8.30 -23.92 -8.50
CA LYS A 37 8.09 -25.02 -7.54
C LYS A 37 6.93 -24.65 -6.60
N LYS A 38 5.97 -25.56 -6.46
CA LYS A 38 4.85 -25.40 -5.53
C LYS A 38 5.28 -25.67 -4.10
N ASP A 39 4.81 -24.86 -3.17
CA ASP A 39 5.02 -25.08 -1.74
C ASP A 39 3.83 -25.85 -1.15
N HIS A 40 4.05 -27.13 -0.86
CA HIS A 40 3.04 -28.05 -0.34
C HIS A 40 3.00 -28.12 1.19
N ALA A 41 3.89 -27.41 1.89
CA ALA A 41 4.07 -27.54 3.34
C ALA A 41 2.99 -26.82 4.18
N SER A 42 2.17 -25.95 3.58
CA SER A 42 1.08 -25.30 4.29
C SER A 42 -0.22 -26.09 4.13
N GLU A 43 -0.49 -27.03 5.03
CA GLU A 43 -1.81 -27.73 5.13
C GLU A 43 -2.97 -26.75 5.28
N ARG A 44 -2.69 -25.50 5.69
CA ARG A 44 -3.64 -24.40 5.66
C ARG A 44 -3.39 -23.48 4.46
N THR A 45 -4.38 -23.45 3.58
CA THR A 45 -4.81 -22.27 2.78
C THR A 45 -3.88 -21.76 1.67
N ASP A 46 -4.27 -22.02 0.42
CA ASP A 46 -4.64 -21.03 -0.62
C ASP A 46 -5.28 -21.84 -1.77
N ALA A 47 -6.39 -21.39 -2.38
CA ALA A 47 -7.14 -22.22 -3.35
C ALA A 47 -6.29 -22.62 -4.58
N LEU A 48 -5.32 -21.77 -4.96
CA LEU A 48 -4.36 -22.02 -6.04
C LEU A 48 -2.94 -22.35 -5.54
N GLY A 49 -2.75 -22.46 -4.22
CA GLY A 49 -1.45 -22.70 -3.58
C GLY A 49 -0.46 -21.53 -3.69
N GLN A 50 0.72 -21.73 -3.11
CA GLN A 50 1.84 -20.78 -3.17
C GLN A 50 2.98 -21.31 -4.04
N SER A 51 3.67 -20.41 -4.72
CA SER A 51 4.79 -20.73 -5.59
C SER A 51 6.08 -20.11 -5.07
N LEU A 52 7.13 -20.91 -4.98
CA LEU A 52 8.43 -20.50 -4.46
C LEU A 52 9.19 -19.67 -5.50
N LEU A 53 9.42 -18.38 -5.21
CA LEU A 53 10.21 -17.48 -6.04
C LEU A 53 11.70 -17.55 -5.68
N PHE A 54 12.02 -17.67 -4.39
CA PHE A 54 13.40 -17.74 -3.90
C PHE A 54 13.47 -18.58 -2.63
N GLU A 55 14.54 -19.35 -2.46
CA GLU A 55 14.90 -20.08 -1.24
C GLU A 55 16.42 -19.97 -1.05
N GLY A 56 16.85 -19.50 0.12
CA GLY A 56 18.27 -19.32 0.42
C GLY A 56 18.52 -18.37 1.58
N ASN A 57 19.62 -17.61 1.51
CA ASN A 57 20.03 -16.72 2.59
C ASN A 57 19.01 -15.58 2.84
N CYS A 58 18.77 -15.29 4.12
CA CYS A 58 17.80 -14.31 4.58
C CYS A 58 18.09 -12.86 4.15
N ASP A 59 19.35 -12.47 4.02
CA ASP A 59 19.70 -11.12 3.55
C ASP A 59 19.32 -10.93 2.07
N MET A 60 19.48 -11.99 1.26
CA MET A 60 19.08 -11.96 -0.14
C MET A 60 17.56 -12.01 -0.27
N SER A 61 16.88 -12.86 0.51
CA SER A 61 15.41 -12.92 0.58
C SER A 61 14.81 -11.56 0.91
N TYR A 62 15.34 -10.90 1.95
CA TYR A 62 14.94 -9.56 2.37
C TYR A 62 15.13 -8.53 1.25
N ARG A 63 16.29 -8.54 0.56
CA ARG A 63 16.55 -7.62 -0.57
C ARG A 63 15.58 -7.85 -1.72
N ILE A 64 15.30 -9.11 -2.08
CA ILE A 64 14.33 -9.45 -3.14
C ILE A 64 12.95 -8.94 -2.75
N SER A 65 12.48 -9.28 -1.55
CA SER A 65 11.22 -8.84 -0.96
C SER A 65 11.08 -7.32 -1.04
N LEU A 66 12.11 -6.58 -0.58
CA LEU A 66 12.15 -5.11 -0.58
C LEU A 66 11.94 -4.51 -1.99
N TRP A 67 12.70 -4.97 -2.98
CA TRP A 67 12.64 -4.45 -4.34
C TRP A 67 11.34 -4.84 -5.06
N VAL A 68 10.85 -6.05 -4.81
CA VAL A 68 9.59 -6.52 -5.38
C VAL A 68 8.41 -5.71 -4.81
N HIS A 69 8.36 -5.45 -3.50
CA HIS A 69 7.34 -4.58 -2.91
C HIS A 69 7.44 -3.14 -3.42
N LEU A 70 8.63 -2.61 -3.65
CA LEU A 70 8.78 -1.29 -4.29
C LEU A 70 8.20 -1.30 -5.71
N ALA A 71 8.51 -2.32 -6.52
CA ALA A 71 7.98 -2.47 -7.87
C ALA A 71 6.45 -2.61 -7.88
N ILE A 72 5.90 -3.41 -6.97
CA ILE A 72 4.45 -3.58 -6.77
C ILE A 72 3.79 -2.22 -6.49
N ASN A 73 4.38 -1.40 -5.61
CA ASN A 73 3.82 -0.08 -5.30
C ASN A 73 3.93 0.90 -6.47
N ILE A 74 5.03 0.87 -7.24
CA ILE A 74 5.16 1.66 -8.48
C ILE A 74 4.07 1.27 -9.49
N VAL A 75 3.92 -0.02 -9.77
CA VAL A 75 2.92 -0.54 -10.73
C VAL A 75 1.50 -0.24 -10.25
N GLY A 76 1.20 -0.51 -8.98
CA GLY A 76 -0.10 -0.25 -8.37
C GLY A 76 -0.50 1.23 -8.46
N THR A 77 0.41 2.14 -8.12
CA THR A 77 0.14 3.59 -8.19
C THR A 77 0.04 4.06 -9.64
N GLY A 78 0.83 3.50 -10.56
CA GLY A 78 0.72 3.78 -11.99
C GLY A 78 -0.64 3.39 -12.57
N VAL A 79 -1.16 2.21 -12.22
CA VAL A 79 -2.50 1.76 -12.60
C VAL A 79 -3.56 2.67 -11.99
N LEU A 80 -3.45 3.01 -10.70
CA LEU A 80 -4.37 3.95 -10.02
C LEU A 80 -4.37 5.33 -10.71
N ALA A 81 -3.20 5.85 -11.09
CA ALA A 81 -3.07 7.12 -11.78
C ALA A 81 -3.71 7.10 -13.19
N SER A 82 -3.57 5.99 -13.91
CA SER A 82 -4.24 5.76 -15.19
C SER A 82 -5.76 5.72 -15.03
N SER A 83 -6.28 4.96 -14.07
CA SER A 83 -7.72 4.93 -13.78
C SER A 83 -8.24 6.29 -13.34
N ASN A 84 -7.47 7.05 -12.56
CA ASN A 84 -7.81 8.42 -12.18
C ASN A 84 -7.92 9.36 -13.39
N TYR A 85 -7.09 9.19 -14.41
CA TYR A 85 -7.20 9.93 -15.67
C TYR A 85 -8.54 9.68 -16.38
N PHE A 86 -8.97 8.41 -16.49
CA PHE A 86 -10.28 8.06 -17.06
C PHE A 86 -11.45 8.50 -16.16
N MET A 87 -11.29 8.43 -14.84
CA MET A 87 -12.31 8.93 -13.92
C MET A 87 -12.51 10.44 -14.04
N GLN A 88 -11.42 11.22 -14.23
CA GLN A 88 -11.51 12.66 -14.46
C GLN A 88 -12.23 12.99 -15.77
N SER A 89 -11.98 12.22 -16.82
CA SER A 89 -12.68 12.42 -18.10
C SER A 89 -14.16 12.09 -17.98
N LEU A 90 -14.54 11.01 -17.29
CA LEU A 90 -15.94 10.62 -17.08
C LEU A 90 -16.72 11.59 -16.18
N ALA A 91 -16.05 12.23 -15.21
CA ALA A 91 -16.67 13.24 -14.34
C ALA A 91 -16.85 14.62 -14.98
N ALA A 92 -16.25 14.85 -16.16
CA ALA A 92 -16.32 16.11 -16.88
C ALA A 92 -17.65 16.27 -17.65
N PRO A 93 -18.35 17.41 -17.52
CA PRO A 93 -19.58 17.68 -18.25
C PRO A 93 -19.32 18.10 -19.71
N THR A 94 -20.27 17.88 -20.61
CA THR A 94 -20.24 18.44 -21.97
C THR A 94 -20.89 19.82 -22.01
N ARG A 95 -20.67 20.58 -23.10
CA ARG A 95 -21.29 21.90 -23.25
C ARG A 95 -22.81 21.85 -23.18
N ARG A 96 -23.44 20.91 -23.91
CA ARG A 96 -24.89 20.70 -23.84
C ARG A 96 -25.41 20.36 -22.44
N GLU A 97 -24.66 19.58 -21.65
CA GLU A 97 -25.03 19.26 -20.27
C GLU A 97 -25.01 20.51 -19.38
N ILE A 98 -24.03 21.40 -19.60
CA ILE A 98 -23.91 22.67 -18.89
C ILE A 98 -25.04 23.62 -19.27
N ASP A 99 -25.32 23.80 -20.57
CA ASP A 99 -26.39 24.69 -21.04
C ASP A 99 -27.74 24.28 -20.43
N LYS A 100 -28.01 22.97 -20.35
CA LYS A 100 -29.20 22.44 -19.67
C LYS A 100 -29.23 22.75 -18.16
N GLN A 101 -28.08 22.80 -17.50
CA GLN A 101 -28.03 23.20 -16.08
C GLN A 101 -28.24 24.70 -15.92
N HIS A 102 -27.60 25.52 -16.76
CA HIS A 102 -27.73 26.97 -16.72
C HIS A 102 -29.18 27.40 -16.96
N ALA A 103 -29.85 26.82 -17.97
CA ALA A 103 -31.28 27.05 -18.22
C ALA A 103 -32.20 26.63 -17.05
N ALA A 104 -31.72 25.76 -16.16
CA ALA A 104 -32.43 25.34 -14.96
C ALA A 104 -31.99 26.12 -13.69
N GLY A 105 -31.26 27.24 -13.85
CA GLY A 105 -30.72 28.03 -12.75
C GLY A 105 -29.71 27.26 -11.90
N ARG A 106 -28.98 26.31 -12.47
CA ARG A 106 -27.95 25.50 -11.79
C ARG A 106 -26.61 25.67 -12.49
N TRP A 107 -25.53 25.35 -11.78
CA TRP A 107 -24.18 25.38 -12.34
C TRP A 107 -23.52 24.01 -12.21
N ALA A 108 -22.47 23.78 -13.00
CA ALA A 108 -21.61 22.62 -12.96
C ALA A 108 -20.23 23.00 -12.40
N GLU A 109 -19.47 22.00 -11.94
CA GLU A 109 -18.04 22.17 -11.66
C GLU A 109 -17.22 21.68 -12.85
N ILE A 110 -16.33 22.50 -13.40
CA ILE A 110 -15.49 22.21 -14.58
C ILE A 110 -14.01 22.23 -14.19
N GLY A 111 -13.18 21.37 -14.80
CA GLY A 111 -11.76 21.32 -14.51
C GLY A 111 -11.37 20.54 -13.25
N VAL A 112 -12.35 19.87 -12.61
CA VAL A 112 -12.18 19.19 -11.33
C VAL A 112 -12.97 17.87 -11.32
N GLN A 113 -12.52 16.89 -10.54
CA GLN A 113 -13.31 15.67 -10.30
C GLN A 113 -14.43 15.97 -9.28
N SER A 114 -15.63 16.24 -9.80
CA SER A 114 -16.79 16.61 -8.99
C SER A 114 -17.87 15.52 -8.99
N ILE A 115 -18.05 14.88 -7.84
CA ILE A 115 -19.17 13.96 -7.61
C ILE A 115 -20.50 14.72 -7.63
N ARG A 116 -20.51 16.04 -7.38
CA ARG A 116 -21.71 16.86 -7.47
C ARG A 116 -22.33 16.83 -8.86
N ASN A 117 -21.51 16.72 -9.91
CA ASN A 117 -21.99 16.62 -11.28
C ASN A 117 -22.77 15.32 -11.52
N PHE A 118 -22.60 14.27 -10.71
CA PHE A 118 -23.28 12.98 -10.91
C PHE A 118 -24.80 13.10 -10.83
N GLY A 119 -25.32 14.12 -10.15
CA GLY A 119 -26.76 14.38 -10.11
C GLY A 119 -27.38 14.69 -11.46
N PHE A 120 -26.60 15.03 -12.50
CA PHE A 120 -27.11 15.32 -13.84
C PHE A 120 -26.34 14.64 -14.99
N LEU A 121 -25.17 14.05 -14.74
CA LEU A 121 -24.42 13.33 -15.76
C LEU A 121 -25.16 12.06 -16.20
N GLY A 122 -24.94 11.65 -17.45
CA GLY A 122 -25.54 10.40 -17.97
C GLY A 122 -25.08 9.15 -17.20
N TRP A 123 -25.99 8.20 -17.01
CA TRP A 123 -25.75 6.98 -16.21
C TRP A 123 -24.53 6.16 -16.66
N ARG A 124 -24.23 6.15 -17.97
CA ARG A 124 -23.04 5.46 -18.50
C ARG A 124 -21.75 6.04 -17.92
N LYS A 125 -21.62 7.36 -17.82
CA LYS A 125 -20.44 8.02 -17.24
C LYS A 125 -20.26 7.59 -15.78
N ILE A 126 -21.36 7.58 -15.02
CA ILE A 126 -21.39 7.20 -13.60
C ILE A 126 -21.02 5.72 -13.44
N LEU A 127 -21.58 4.83 -14.26
CA LEU A 127 -21.27 3.40 -14.22
C LEU A 127 -19.77 3.15 -14.46
N PHE A 128 -19.21 3.64 -15.57
CA PHE A 128 -17.80 3.44 -15.87
C PHE A 128 -16.88 4.07 -14.81
N TRP A 129 -17.24 5.24 -14.28
CA TRP A 129 -16.49 5.88 -13.20
C TRP A 129 -16.48 5.01 -11.94
N SER A 130 -17.64 4.47 -11.54
CA SER A 130 -17.77 3.59 -10.37
C SER A 130 -16.99 2.30 -10.55
N LEU A 131 -17.02 1.69 -11.74
CA LEU A 131 -16.26 0.48 -12.05
C LEU A 131 -14.74 0.71 -11.99
N PHE A 132 -14.25 1.87 -12.47
CA PHE A 132 -12.85 2.25 -12.30
C PHE A 132 -12.49 2.46 -10.83
N SER A 133 -13.34 3.15 -10.06
CA SER A 133 -13.10 3.41 -8.64
C SER A 133 -13.03 2.10 -7.83
N LEU A 134 -14.03 1.23 -7.98
CA LEU A 134 -14.14 -0.04 -7.24
C LEU A 134 -13.01 -1.01 -7.58
N SER A 135 -12.50 -1.01 -8.81
CA SER A 135 -11.39 -1.87 -9.21
C SER A 135 -10.00 -1.31 -8.91
N SER A 136 -9.85 0.00 -8.67
CA SER A 136 -8.53 0.65 -8.53
C SER A 136 -8.16 0.95 -7.09
N VAL A 137 -9.11 1.43 -6.29
CA VAL A 137 -8.87 1.79 -4.88
C VAL A 137 -8.36 0.61 -4.03
N PRO A 138 -8.91 -0.63 -4.13
CA PRO A 138 -8.41 -1.76 -3.36
C PRO A 138 -7.21 -2.48 -4.00
N LEU A 139 -6.64 -1.98 -5.10
CA LEU A 139 -5.54 -2.68 -5.78
C LEU A 139 -4.32 -2.87 -4.87
N HIS A 140 -3.88 -1.80 -4.17
CA HIS A 140 -2.72 -1.87 -3.27
C HIS A 140 -2.94 -2.78 -2.06
N LEU A 141 -4.19 -2.95 -1.61
CA LEU A 141 -4.55 -3.86 -0.52
C LEU A 141 -4.20 -5.31 -0.88
N ILE A 142 -4.60 -5.72 -2.09
CA ILE A 142 -4.43 -7.11 -2.56
C ILE A 142 -3.03 -7.31 -3.12
N PHE A 143 -2.51 -6.35 -3.86
CA PHE A 143 -1.28 -6.52 -4.63
C PHE A 143 -0.02 -6.58 -3.75
N ASN A 144 0.02 -5.84 -2.64
CA ASN A 144 1.09 -6.01 -1.65
C ASN A 144 1.06 -7.40 -0.99
N GLY A 145 -0.09 -8.05 -0.93
CA GLY A 145 -0.21 -9.40 -0.39
C GLY A 145 0.19 -10.53 -1.34
N CYS A 146 0.44 -10.24 -2.62
CA CYS A 146 0.80 -11.27 -3.60
C CYS A 146 2.17 -11.88 -3.35
N VAL A 147 3.05 -11.20 -2.61
CA VAL A 147 4.41 -11.64 -2.32
C VAL A 147 4.56 -11.74 -0.81
N LEU A 148 5.01 -12.90 -0.36
CA LEU A 148 5.12 -13.26 1.04
C LEU A 148 6.57 -13.67 1.31
N GLU A 149 7.19 -13.04 2.29
CA GLU A 149 8.51 -13.40 2.79
C GLU A 149 8.36 -14.27 4.03
N SER A 150 9.10 -15.38 4.09
CA SER A 150 9.20 -16.21 5.27
C SER A 150 10.64 -16.31 5.78
N LYS A 151 10.76 -16.39 7.11
CA LYS A 151 12.04 -16.44 7.80
C LYS A 151 12.30 -17.83 8.35
N GLY A 152 13.40 -18.44 7.95
CA GLY A 152 13.82 -19.75 8.43
C GLY A 152 14.43 -19.70 9.82
N THR A 153 14.08 -20.68 10.65
CA THR A 153 14.77 -20.99 11.90
C THR A 153 14.92 -22.51 12.02
N ASN A 154 16.01 -22.97 12.62
CA ASN A 154 16.27 -24.38 12.82
C ASN A 154 15.83 -24.80 14.22
N GLY A 155 15.14 -25.93 14.30
CA GLY A 155 15.21 -26.78 15.48
C GLY A 155 16.57 -27.47 15.54
N PHE A 156 16.90 -28.03 16.70
CA PHE A 156 18.15 -28.74 16.91
C PHE A 156 17.95 -30.02 17.68
N ALA A 157 18.88 -30.96 17.45
CA ALA A 157 19.03 -32.15 18.27
C ALA A 157 20.23 -31.93 19.18
N VAL A 158 20.12 -32.34 20.44
CA VAL A 158 21.19 -32.34 21.41
C VAL A 158 21.61 -33.79 21.64
N LEU A 159 22.87 -34.09 21.37
CA LEU A 159 23.45 -35.40 21.61
C LEU A 159 24.43 -35.29 22.76
N LEU A 160 24.23 -36.07 23.82
CA LEU A 160 25.21 -36.24 24.88
C LEU A 160 26.10 -37.43 24.53
N GLY A 161 27.42 -37.27 24.59
CA GLY A 161 28.31 -38.37 24.22
C GLY A 161 29.77 -38.20 24.58
N ALA A 162 30.53 -39.22 24.20
CA ALA A 162 31.98 -39.28 24.32
C ALA A 162 32.67 -38.55 23.15
N GLU A 163 33.98 -38.30 23.30
CA GLU A 163 34.79 -37.63 22.27
C GLU A 163 34.70 -38.35 20.92
N SER A 164 34.72 -39.69 20.91
CA SER A 164 34.63 -40.47 19.67
C SER A 164 33.34 -40.21 18.86
N LEU A 165 32.26 -39.73 19.50
CA LEU A 165 31.02 -39.38 18.80
C LEU A 165 31.24 -38.24 17.79
N THR A 166 32.10 -37.27 18.10
CA THR A 166 32.39 -36.10 17.25
C THR A 166 33.11 -36.50 15.95
N SER A 167 33.82 -37.64 15.98
CA SER A 167 34.47 -38.24 14.81
C SER A 167 33.61 -39.27 14.07
N GLY A 168 32.31 -39.38 14.39
CA GLY A 168 31.43 -40.39 13.80
C GLY A 168 31.69 -41.80 14.33
N GLY A 169 31.98 -41.95 15.63
CA GLY A 169 32.18 -43.25 16.28
C GLY A 169 30.89 -44.04 16.58
N TRP A 170 29.73 -43.55 16.15
CA TRP A 170 28.43 -44.18 16.45
C TRP A 170 28.09 -45.32 15.49
N ASP A 171 27.85 -46.52 16.04
CA ASP A 171 27.60 -47.72 15.24
C ASP A 171 26.10 -48.10 15.18
N SER A 172 25.22 -47.10 15.03
CA SER A 172 23.76 -47.31 14.90
C SER A 172 23.08 -48.01 16.10
N HIS A 173 23.67 -47.92 17.28
CA HIS A 173 23.07 -48.42 18.52
C HIS A 173 22.16 -47.37 19.16
N TRP A 174 21.18 -47.81 19.96
CA TRP A 174 20.35 -46.93 20.77
C TRP A 174 21.22 -46.12 21.74
N SER A 175 20.80 -44.92 22.13
CA SER A 175 21.54 -44.22 23.20
C SER A 175 21.54 -45.07 24.48
N ILE A 176 22.57 -44.93 25.32
CA ILE A 176 22.64 -45.65 26.60
C ILE A 176 21.38 -45.39 27.44
N ALA A 177 20.89 -44.14 27.42
CA ALA A 177 19.68 -43.73 28.12
C ALA A 177 18.41 -44.35 27.52
N SER A 178 18.20 -44.27 26.20
CA SER A 178 17.02 -44.87 25.56
C SER A 178 16.98 -46.39 25.79
N ALA A 179 18.14 -47.06 25.66
CA ALA A 179 18.22 -48.50 25.90
C ALA A 179 17.87 -48.85 27.36
N ALA A 180 18.29 -48.02 28.33
CA ALA A 180 17.97 -48.20 29.74
C ALA A 180 16.48 -48.04 30.04
N VAL A 181 15.83 -47.05 29.44
CA VAL A 181 14.38 -46.81 29.56
C VAL A 181 13.58 -47.97 28.97
N GLU A 182 13.94 -48.44 27.78
CA GLU A 182 13.28 -49.59 27.14
C GLU A 182 13.40 -50.86 27.99
N ALA A 183 14.60 -51.15 28.51
CA ALA A 183 14.85 -52.31 29.35
C ALA A 183 14.05 -52.29 30.68
N ALA A 184 13.67 -51.10 31.15
CA ALA A 184 12.78 -50.90 32.30
C ALA A 184 11.28 -50.91 31.95
N GLY A 185 10.92 -51.16 30.68
CA GLY A 185 9.53 -51.13 30.21
C GLY A 185 8.96 -49.72 30.00
N GLY A 186 9.83 -48.70 29.96
CA GLY A 186 9.47 -47.32 29.68
C GLY A 186 9.31 -47.04 28.19
N TYR A 187 8.68 -45.90 27.89
CA TYR A 187 8.48 -45.44 26.51
C TYR A 187 9.58 -44.46 26.10
N THR A 188 10.31 -44.77 25.04
CA THR A 188 11.38 -43.93 24.49
C THR A 188 10.88 -43.08 23.32
N VAL A 189 11.50 -41.91 23.13
CA VAL A 189 11.33 -41.13 21.91
C VAL A 189 12.17 -41.79 20.82
N TYR A 190 11.49 -42.47 19.90
CA TYR A 190 12.11 -43.24 18.83
C TYR A 190 12.70 -42.32 17.75
N ASP A 191 14.03 -42.32 17.57
CA ASP A 191 14.68 -41.87 16.33
C ASP A 191 14.89 -43.10 15.43
N SER A 192 13.83 -43.57 14.76
CA SER A 192 13.98 -44.53 13.66
C SER A 192 14.85 -43.91 12.59
N GLU A 193 16.14 -44.18 12.66
CA GLU A 193 17.01 -44.29 11.50
C GLU A 193 17.21 -43.05 10.63
N GLY A 194 16.60 -41.91 10.94
CA GLY A 194 16.69 -40.69 10.16
C GLY A 194 17.78 -39.79 10.71
N THR A 195 17.49 -39.13 11.83
CA THR A 195 18.24 -37.94 12.27
C THR A 195 19.65 -38.28 12.70
N LEU A 196 19.83 -39.27 13.59
CA LEU A 196 21.14 -39.73 14.03
C LEU A 196 21.96 -40.31 12.87
N LYS A 197 21.34 -41.03 11.91
CA LYS A 197 22.04 -41.51 10.71
C LYS A 197 22.52 -40.36 9.81
N HIS A 198 21.71 -39.30 9.66
CA HIS A 198 22.11 -38.11 8.89
C HIS A 198 23.20 -37.29 9.59
N ILE A 199 23.10 -37.11 10.91
CA ILE A 199 24.15 -36.48 11.73
C ILE A 199 25.45 -37.28 11.64
N HIS A 200 25.39 -38.61 11.82
CA HIS A 200 26.54 -39.48 11.70
C HIS A 200 27.19 -39.44 10.31
N LYS A 201 26.36 -39.42 9.27
CA LYS A 201 26.83 -39.26 7.89
C LYS A 201 27.50 -37.90 7.69
N SER A 202 26.97 -36.81 8.26
CA SER A 202 27.57 -35.48 8.13
C SER A 202 28.88 -35.34 8.91
N LEU A 203 29.03 -36.03 10.05
CA LEU A 203 30.27 -36.11 10.81
C LEU A 203 31.37 -36.92 10.09
N LYS A 204 30.99 -37.99 9.37
CA LYS A 204 31.94 -38.82 8.60
C LYS A 204 32.32 -38.25 7.23
N ALA A 205 31.55 -37.31 6.70
CA ALA A 205 31.81 -36.71 5.40
C ALA A 205 32.94 -35.67 5.50
N ASN A 206 34.12 -36.00 4.97
CA ASN A 206 35.26 -35.06 4.92
C ASN A 206 35.13 -33.96 3.85
N GLU A 207 34.13 -34.04 2.96
CA GLU A 207 33.89 -33.03 1.94
C GLU A 207 32.39 -32.75 1.85
N THR A 208 32.06 -31.47 2.06
CA THR A 208 30.90 -30.66 1.63
C THR A 208 29.64 -30.44 2.50
N ASP A 209 29.32 -31.20 3.55
CA ASP A 209 28.13 -30.89 4.40
C ASP A 209 28.37 -30.79 5.92
N GLY A 210 29.47 -31.32 6.45
CA GLY A 210 29.76 -31.29 7.89
C GLY A 210 30.52 -30.05 8.36
N ASN A 211 29.89 -28.86 8.41
CA ASN A 211 30.50 -27.69 9.06
C ASN A 211 30.37 -27.77 10.59
N TRP A 212 30.89 -28.84 11.20
CA TRP A 212 30.92 -29.03 12.64
C TRP A 212 32.08 -28.26 13.26
N VAL A 213 31.78 -27.35 14.18
CA VAL A 213 32.77 -26.47 14.80
C VAL A 213 32.83 -26.74 16.30
N PRO A 214 34.02 -27.03 16.86
CA PRO A 214 34.19 -27.13 18.30
C PRO A 214 34.03 -25.74 18.93
N ILE A 215 33.24 -25.66 20.00
CA ILE A 215 32.96 -24.44 20.75
C ILE A 215 33.07 -24.73 22.26
N GLY A 216 33.52 -23.74 23.02
CA GLY A 216 33.54 -23.83 24.48
C GLY A 216 32.14 -23.94 25.08
N PHE A 217 32.06 -24.48 26.30
CA PHE A 217 30.80 -24.65 27.02
C PHE A 217 29.98 -23.35 27.15
N ASP A 218 30.63 -22.23 27.51
CA ASP A 218 29.94 -20.94 27.68
C ASP A 218 29.24 -20.46 26.39
N GLU A 219 29.91 -20.58 25.24
CA GLU A 219 29.33 -20.22 23.94
C GLU A 219 28.24 -21.21 23.52
N CYS A 220 28.40 -22.49 23.83
CA CYS A 220 27.39 -23.52 23.62
C CYS A 220 26.09 -23.19 24.36
N MET A 221 26.19 -22.85 25.65
CA MET A 221 25.03 -22.46 26.46
C MET A 221 24.42 -21.15 25.97
N LYS A 222 25.23 -20.15 25.64
CA LYS A 222 24.74 -18.89 25.07
C LYS A 222 23.90 -19.10 23.81
N ARG A 223 24.28 -20.05 22.97
CA ARG A 223 23.59 -20.38 21.71
C ARG A 223 22.33 -21.24 21.93
N TYR A 224 22.49 -22.36 22.64
CA TYR A 224 21.47 -23.41 22.72
C TYR A 224 20.53 -23.31 23.93
N ASN A 225 20.89 -22.52 24.95
CA ASN A 225 20.08 -22.31 26.16
C ASN A 225 19.38 -20.93 26.21
N SER A 226 19.19 -20.26 25.07
CA SER A 226 18.44 -19.00 24.98
C SER A 226 17.14 -19.21 24.20
N PRO A 227 15.97 -19.33 24.88
CA PRO A 227 14.69 -19.59 24.21
C PRO A 227 14.23 -18.43 23.32
N GLU A 228 14.69 -17.21 23.60
CA GLU A 228 14.29 -15.99 22.88
C GLU A 228 15.05 -15.79 21.56
N THR A 229 16.19 -16.47 21.38
CA THR A 229 17.04 -16.28 20.20
C THR A 229 16.72 -17.31 19.13
N ALA A 230 16.32 -16.90 17.92
CA ALA A 230 16.13 -17.83 16.81
C ALA A 230 17.48 -18.46 16.36
N LEU A 231 17.47 -19.76 16.04
CA LEU A 231 18.64 -20.50 15.55
C LEU A 231 18.68 -20.45 14.02
N THR A 232 19.28 -19.42 13.45
CA THR A 232 19.30 -19.21 11.99
C THR A 232 20.55 -19.73 11.29
N HIS A 233 21.67 -19.88 12.02
CA HIS A 233 22.98 -20.25 11.46
C HIS A 233 23.52 -21.59 11.98
N TRP A 234 22.75 -22.23 12.87
CA TRP A 234 23.16 -23.44 13.58
C TRP A 234 21.97 -24.39 13.70
N ARG A 235 22.27 -25.68 13.73
CA ARG A 235 21.28 -26.75 13.88
C ARG A 235 21.73 -27.68 15.00
N HIS A 236 22.22 -28.89 14.74
CA HIS A 236 22.49 -29.88 15.79
C HIS A 236 23.72 -29.53 16.66
N VAL A 237 23.75 -30.08 17.88
CA VAL A 237 24.87 -29.93 18.82
C VAL A 237 25.18 -31.25 19.52
N ILE A 238 26.47 -31.53 19.66
CA ILE A 238 27.00 -32.63 20.46
C ILE A 238 27.66 -32.03 21.69
N MET A 239 27.26 -32.46 22.88
CA MET A 239 27.89 -32.10 24.14
C MET A 239 28.81 -33.24 24.57
N VAL A 240 30.11 -32.99 24.56
CA VAL A 240 31.11 -33.98 24.96
C VAL A 240 31.22 -33.96 26.48
N MET A 241 31.06 -35.13 27.10
CA MET A 241 31.04 -35.24 28.55
C MET A 241 31.86 -36.39 29.12
N TYR A 242 32.22 -36.24 30.39
CA TYR A 242 33.06 -37.21 31.13
C TYR A 242 32.57 -37.40 32.57
N PRO A 243 32.88 -38.54 33.22
CA PRO A 243 32.53 -38.77 34.62
C PRO A 243 33.22 -37.78 35.57
N PHE A 244 32.47 -37.02 36.35
CA PHE A 244 33.04 -36.07 37.32
C PHE A 244 33.56 -36.82 38.57
N PRO A 245 34.73 -36.45 39.14
CA PRO A 245 35.63 -35.34 38.77
C PRO A 245 36.75 -35.74 37.80
N TYR A 246 36.71 -36.95 37.24
CA TYR A 246 37.79 -37.49 36.43
C TYR A 246 37.68 -37.06 34.96
N ARG A 247 38.62 -36.24 34.50
CA ARG A 247 38.73 -35.87 33.08
C ARG A 247 39.75 -36.78 32.37
N PRO A 248 39.33 -37.87 31.72
CA PRO A 248 40.21 -38.63 30.83
C PRO A 248 40.59 -37.77 29.62
N ASN A 249 41.77 -38.03 29.03
CA ASN A 249 42.26 -37.31 27.85
C ASN A 249 41.37 -37.51 26.61
N ALA A 250 40.68 -38.65 26.50
CA ALA A 250 39.62 -38.93 25.51
C ALA A 250 38.82 -40.16 25.95
N THR A 251 37.51 -40.20 25.69
CA THR A 251 36.66 -41.38 25.89
C THR A 251 36.19 -41.92 24.54
N SER A 252 36.22 -43.25 24.39
CA SER A 252 35.66 -43.93 23.21
C SER A 252 34.16 -44.23 23.36
N GLY A 253 33.58 -43.96 24.53
CA GLY A 253 32.21 -44.31 24.91
C GLY A 253 32.18 -45.16 26.18
N TRP A 254 31.01 -45.74 26.45
CA TRP A 254 30.78 -46.58 27.63
C TRP A 254 30.02 -47.84 27.26
N LYS A 255 30.24 -48.92 28.01
CA LYS A 255 29.44 -50.14 27.87
C LYS A 255 28.22 -50.05 28.79
N PRO A 256 26.99 -50.38 28.35
CA PRO A 256 25.82 -50.36 29.21
C PRO A 256 26.01 -51.14 30.52
N LYS A 257 26.68 -52.30 30.50
CA LYS A 257 26.97 -53.08 31.74
C LYS A 257 27.83 -52.36 32.77
N GLN A 258 28.62 -51.37 32.35
CA GLN A 258 29.54 -50.61 33.20
C GLN A 258 28.82 -49.46 33.89
N VAL A 259 27.89 -48.81 33.18
CA VAL A 259 27.30 -47.53 33.60
C VAL A 259 25.88 -47.66 34.12
N LEU A 260 25.13 -48.69 33.72
CA LEU A 260 23.75 -48.90 34.16
C LEU A 260 23.64 -49.82 35.38
N GLN A 261 22.58 -49.62 36.16
CA GLN A 261 22.25 -50.45 37.32
C GLN A 261 22.08 -51.92 36.92
N LYS A 262 22.48 -52.85 37.80
CA LYS A 262 22.41 -54.29 37.52
C LYS A 262 21.00 -54.76 37.15
N ALA A 263 19.98 -54.17 37.78
CA ALA A 263 18.58 -54.48 37.52
C ALA A 263 18.15 -54.12 36.08
N VAL A 264 18.64 -52.99 35.55
CA VAL A 264 18.37 -52.56 34.18
C VAL A 264 19.10 -53.44 33.17
N VAL A 265 20.40 -53.70 33.43
CA VAL A 265 21.26 -54.53 32.57
C VAL A 265 20.73 -55.96 32.41
N ALA A 266 20.04 -56.50 33.42
CA ALA A 266 19.47 -57.85 33.36
C ALA A 266 18.42 -58.04 32.24
N ASN A 267 17.79 -56.95 31.81
CA ASN A 267 16.77 -56.95 30.77
C ASN A 267 17.31 -56.49 29.40
N MET A 268 18.62 -56.34 29.26
CA MET A 268 19.28 -55.86 28.04
C MET A 268 20.05 -56.98 27.33
N THR A 269 20.07 -56.94 26.00
CA THR A 269 20.79 -57.91 25.16
C THR A 269 22.20 -57.45 24.78
N ASP A 270 22.38 -56.17 24.44
CA ASP A 270 23.66 -55.59 23.98
C ASP A 270 24.34 -54.75 25.06
N THR A 271 24.96 -55.41 26.03
CA THR A 271 25.52 -54.74 27.23
C THR A 271 27.04 -54.57 27.20
N ASP A 272 27.71 -55.25 26.27
CA ASP A 272 29.16 -55.36 26.17
C ASP A 272 29.79 -54.50 25.06
N VAL A 273 28.95 -53.91 24.22
CA VAL A 273 29.34 -53.02 23.12
C VAL A 273 29.62 -51.62 23.67
N VAL A 274 30.71 -51.00 23.21
CA VAL A 274 31.03 -49.61 23.58
C VAL A 274 30.12 -48.69 22.78
N ASN A 275 29.39 -47.83 23.47
CA ASN A 275 28.51 -46.86 22.86
C ASN A 275 28.96 -45.43 23.21
N PRO A 276 29.33 -44.61 22.22
CA PRO A 276 29.71 -43.22 22.46
C PRO A 276 28.50 -42.28 22.63
N LEU A 277 27.30 -42.72 22.27
CA LEU A 277 26.07 -41.94 22.43
C LEU A 277 25.41 -42.27 23.76
N TRP A 278 25.35 -41.28 24.65
CA TRP A 278 24.73 -41.44 25.96
C TRP A 278 23.23 -41.17 25.93
N ALA A 279 22.83 -40.02 25.38
CA ALA A 279 21.43 -39.61 25.28
C ALA A 279 21.20 -38.64 24.11
N VAL A 280 19.95 -38.56 23.65
CA VAL A 280 19.51 -37.63 22.60
C VAL A 280 18.20 -36.94 22.98
N ASP A 281 18.05 -35.68 22.58
CA ASP A 281 16.77 -34.97 22.68
C ASP A 281 16.62 -33.91 21.58
N TYR A 282 15.39 -33.45 21.34
CA TYR A 282 14.99 -32.63 20.21
C TYR A 282 14.27 -31.36 20.64
N PHE A 283 14.72 -30.22 20.12
CA PHE A 283 14.18 -28.90 20.47
C PHE A 283 13.77 -28.14 19.21
N ILE A 284 12.59 -27.52 19.25
CA ILE A 284 12.08 -26.64 18.19
C ILE A 284 12.07 -25.20 18.69
N ARG A 285 12.54 -24.26 17.86
CA ARG A 285 12.39 -22.82 18.09
C ARG A 285 11.50 -22.24 17.02
N THR A 286 10.38 -21.63 17.39
CA THR A 286 9.42 -21.02 16.46
C THR A 286 9.78 -19.57 16.09
N GLY A 287 10.80 -18.99 16.72
CA GLY A 287 11.30 -17.64 16.41
C GLY A 287 10.44 -16.48 16.92
N ARG A 288 9.40 -16.77 17.73
CA ARG A 288 8.57 -15.75 18.40
C ARG A 288 8.89 -15.61 19.89
N PRO A 289 9.12 -14.39 20.42
CA PRO A 289 9.42 -14.17 21.83
C PRO A 289 8.25 -14.45 22.79
N GLN A 290 6.99 -14.41 22.34
CA GLN A 290 5.83 -14.59 23.21
C GLN A 290 4.70 -15.33 22.50
N TYR A 291 4.47 -16.59 22.87
CA TYR A 291 3.27 -17.04 23.57
C TYR A 291 3.37 -18.55 23.82
N ARG A 292 3.09 -18.90 25.07
CA ARG A 292 2.80 -20.21 25.68
C ARG A 292 2.64 -21.40 24.72
N PRO A 293 3.20 -22.59 25.05
CA PRO A 293 2.90 -23.82 24.33
C PRO A 293 1.49 -24.30 24.71
N ASP A 294 0.46 -23.54 24.38
CA ASP A 294 -0.93 -23.95 24.63
C ASP A 294 -1.37 -25.06 23.65
N TRP A 295 -0.56 -25.50 22.66
CA TRP A 295 -0.99 -26.58 21.75
C TRP A 295 0.05 -27.24 20.80
N TYR A 296 1.35 -26.89 20.79
CA TYR A 296 2.30 -27.49 19.82
C TYR A 296 2.97 -28.82 20.25
N LEU A 297 2.37 -29.55 21.18
CA LEU A 297 2.75 -30.94 21.49
C LEU A 297 1.78 -32.00 20.94
N TRP A 298 0.86 -31.65 20.02
CA TRP A 298 -0.04 -32.66 19.41
C TRP A 298 -0.28 -32.42 17.92
N PRO A 299 0.13 -33.34 17.03
CA PRO A 299 -0.64 -33.67 15.84
C PRO A 299 -1.72 -34.69 16.23
N SER A 300 -2.96 -34.35 15.91
CA SER A 300 -4.05 -35.31 15.81
C SER A 300 -3.68 -36.41 14.81
N ASN A 301 -3.73 -37.66 15.26
CA ASN A 301 -3.48 -38.91 14.54
C ASN A 301 -2.02 -39.24 14.24
N GLY A 302 -1.35 -39.78 15.27
CA GLY A 302 -0.09 -40.51 15.16
C GLY A 302 0.64 -40.40 16.49
N SER A 303 0.44 -41.36 17.39
CA SER A 303 1.11 -41.48 18.70
C SER A 303 2.56 -41.04 18.65
N TYR A 304 3.02 -40.05 19.44
CA TYR A 304 4.38 -39.89 20.02
C TYR A 304 4.45 -38.59 20.86
N GLY A 305 5.08 -38.65 22.05
CA GLY A 305 5.65 -37.48 22.76
C GLY A 305 5.04 -37.07 24.11
N TYR A 306 4.87 -37.97 25.08
CA TYR A 306 4.60 -37.59 26.48
C TYR A 306 5.91 -37.34 27.24
N ILE A 307 6.00 -36.25 28.01
CA ILE A 307 6.74 -36.26 29.28
C ILE A 307 5.83 -37.00 30.26
N SER A 308 6.01 -38.31 30.39
CA SER A 308 5.30 -39.10 31.40
C SER A 308 5.96 -38.88 32.77
N ASP A 309 5.29 -38.15 33.66
CA ASP A 309 5.46 -38.32 35.10
C ASP A 309 5.08 -39.78 35.44
N PRO A 310 5.91 -40.56 36.15
CA PRO A 310 5.59 -41.94 36.55
C PRO A 310 4.28 -42.08 37.35
N GLY A 311 3.70 -40.97 37.83
CA GLY A 311 2.48 -40.93 38.64
C GLY A 311 1.18 -40.60 37.91
N GLY A 312 1.14 -40.42 36.58
CA GLY A 312 -0.12 -40.17 35.86
C GLY A 312 -0.83 -38.86 36.22
N ARG A 313 -0.10 -37.84 36.69
CA ARG A 313 -0.64 -36.49 36.84
C ARG A 313 -0.56 -35.71 35.53
N ASN A 314 -1.64 -34.98 35.21
CA ASN A 314 -1.65 -34.00 34.14
C ASN A 314 -0.65 -32.89 34.48
N VAL A 315 0.52 -32.91 33.85
CA VAL A 315 1.54 -31.86 33.98
C VAL A 315 1.00 -30.59 33.33
N THR A 316 0.92 -29.51 34.09
CA THR A 316 0.47 -28.22 33.54
C THR A 316 1.60 -27.53 32.78
N ILE A 317 1.26 -26.58 31.90
CA ILE A 317 2.25 -25.75 31.18
C ILE A 317 3.17 -24.99 32.14
N GLU A 318 2.69 -24.67 33.34
CA GLU A 318 3.48 -24.06 34.42
C GLU A 318 4.56 -25.02 34.96
N ASP A 319 4.30 -26.32 35.01
CA ASP A 319 5.27 -27.32 35.50
C ASP A 319 6.41 -27.54 34.50
N THR A 320 6.13 -27.53 33.19
CA THR A 320 7.13 -27.63 32.11
C THR A 320 7.95 -26.35 31.98
N VAL A 321 7.31 -25.18 32.06
CA VAL A 321 8.02 -23.89 32.10
C VAL A 321 8.90 -23.79 33.34
N THR A 322 8.49 -24.34 34.48
CA THR A 322 9.31 -24.37 35.71
C THR A 322 10.53 -25.30 35.58
N GLN A 323 10.49 -26.33 34.72
CA GLN A 323 11.65 -27.19 34.42
C GLN A 323 12.68 -26.47 33.53
N TYR A 324 12.23 -25.76 32.49
CA TYR A 324 13.10 -24.95 31.63
C TYR A 324 13.69 -23.73 32.36
N VAL A 325 12.90 -23.06 33.21
CA VAL A 325 13.35 -21.89 34.01
C VAL A 325 14.31 -22.30 35.14
N LYS A 326 14.35 -23.58 35.52
CA LYS A 326 15.31 -24.13 36.50
C LYS A 326 16.55 -24.81 35.89
N GLY A 327 16.71 -24.78 34.55
CA GLY A 327 17.88 -25.35 33.87
C GLY A 327 17.81 -26.87 33.62
N ILE A 328 16.66 -27.51 33.82
CA ILE A 328 16.52 -28.97 33.70
C ILE A 328 16.28 -29.35 32.23
N TRP A 329 17.22 -30.10 31.63
CA TRP A 329 17.09 -30.69 30.28
C TRP A 329 16.80 -32.19 30.43
N PRO A 330 15.55 -32.65 30.25
CA PRO A 330 15.18 -34.05 30.46
C PRO A 330 15.58 -34.91 29.25
N PHE A 331 16.80 -35.43 29.24
CA PHE A 331 17.26 -36.29 28.15
C PHE A 331 16.57 -37.67 28.15
N ASP A 332 16.08 -38.12 27.00
CA ASP A 332 15.56 -39.49 26.78
C ASP A 332 14.48 -39.92 27.80
N ASN A 333 13.62 -39.00 28.26
CA ASN A 333 12.58 -39.22 29.29
C ASN A 333 13.10 -39.64 30.68
N LEU A 334 14.39 -39.48 30.97
CA LEU A 334 14.96 -39.72 32.30
C LEU A 334 14.92 -38.45 33.18
N GLN A 335 14.83 -38.61 34.51
CA GLN A 335 14.83 -37.49 35.47
C GLN A 335 16.25 -36.95 35.71
N ASN A 336 16.90 -36.45 34.66
CA ASN A 336 18.24 -35.87 34.73
C ASN A 336 18.19 -34.40 35.14
N VAL A 337 19.17 -33.94 35.92
CA VAL A 337 19.33 -32.52 36.28
C VAL A 337 20.57 -31.98 35.61
N PHE A 338 20.40 -30.98 34.73
CA PHE A 338 21.51 -30.28 34.08
C PHE A 338 21.73 -28.93 34.74
N ASP A 339 22.96 -28.60 35.10
CA ASP A 339 23.34 -27.26 35.52
C ASP A 339 23.99 -26.51 34.36
N VAL A 340 23.21 -25.62 33.75
CA VAL A 340 23.62 -24.80 32.61
C VAL A 340 24.78 -23.83 32.91
N ARG A 341 25.13 -23.61 34.20
CA ARG A 341 26.25 -22.74 34.58
C ARG A 341 27.55 -23.53 34.76
N SER A 342 27.47 -24.71 35.34
CA SER A 342 28.67 -25.53 35.62
C SER A 342 28.93 -26.62 34.59
N GLY A 343 27.93 -26.96 33.76
CA GLY A 343 28.00 -28.08 32.82
C GLY A 343 27.83 -29.44 33.49
N LEU A 344 27.45 -29.49 34.76
CA LEU A 344 27.21 -30.75 35.48
C LEU A 344 25.86 -31.34 35.10
N ILE A 345 25.85 -32.62 34.73
CA ILE A 345 24.65 -33.42 34.50
C ILE A 345 24.59 -34.48 35.60
N VAL A 346 23.55 -34.43 36.42
CA VAL A 346 23.23 -35.46 37.41
C VAL A 346 22.22 -36.40 36.79
N MET A 347 22.67 -37.63 36.53
CA MET A 347 21.88 -38.69 35.92
C MET A 347 20.91 -39.32 36.91
N ASP A 348 19.83 -39.88 36.37
CA ASP A 348 18.81 -40.60 37.14
C ASP A 348 19.42 -41.79 37.91
N TYR A 349 19.16 -41.82 39.22
CA TYR A 349 19.72 -42.80 40.15
C TYR A 349 19.10 -44.20 39.98
N GLU A 350 17.91 -44.28 39.40
CA GLU A 350 17.21 -45.55 39.15
C GLU A 350 17.86 -46.34 38.01
N TYR A 351 18.51 -45.63 37.08
CA TYR A 351 19.06 -46.23 35.86
C TYR A 351 20.58 -46.29 35.84
N VAL A 352 21.26 -45.27 36.39
CA VAL A 352 22.72 -45.11 36.27
C VAL A 352 23.42 -45.43 37.59
N ARG A 353 24.60 -46.06 37.51
CA ARG A 353 25.42 -46.39 38.68
C ARG A 353 26.03 -45.14 39.34
N PRO A 354 26.34 -45.18 40.65
CA PRO A 354 26.89 -44.04 41.37
C PRO A 354 28.15 -43.43 40.74
N GLU A 355 29.03 -44.24 40.13
CA GLU A 355 30.31 -43.80 39.56
C GLU A 355 30.14 -42.95 38.28
N TYR A 356 29.01 -43.09 37.59
CA TYR A 356 28.69 -42.37 36.36
C TYR A 356 27.49 -41.44 36.54
N ARG A 357 27.05 -41.25 37.78
CA ARG A 357 25.87 -40.46 38.11
C ARG A 357 26.08 -38.97 37.88
N VAL A 358 27.32 -38.48 38.02
CA VAL A 358 27.64 -37.07 37.79
C VAL A 358 28.58 -36.99 36.61
N MET A 359 28.13 -36.36 35.53
CA MET A 359 28.90 -36.11 34.32
C MET A 359 29.18 -34.62 34.19
N LEU A 360 30.29 -34.25 33.57
CA LEU A 360 30.66 -32.87 33.27
C LEU A 360 30.77 -32.71 31.75
N VAL A 361 30.02 -31.76 31.19
CA VAL A 361 30.19 -31.31 29.80
C VAL A 361 31.45 -30.44 29.72
N ASP A 362 32.41 -30.84 28.89
CA ASP A 362 33.66 -30.09 28.69
C ASP A 362 33.51 -29.03 27.59
N HIS A 363 33.09 -29.46 26.42
CA HIS A 363 32.91 -28.61 25.25
C HIS A 363 31.77 -29.15 24.37
N CYS A 364 31.38 -28.36 23.37
CA CYS A 364 30.38 -28.78 22.40
C CYS A 364 30.95 -28.78 20.98
N VAL A 365 30.36 -29.58 20.11
CA VAL A 365 30.58 -29.50 18.66
C VAL A 365 29.24 -29.13 18.03
N SER A 366 29.20 -27.98 17.35
CA SER A 366 27.96 -27.38 16.82
C SER A 366 27.98 -27.41 15.30
N GLU A 367 26.89 -27.88 14.71
CA GLU A 367 26.70 -27.94 13.27
C GLU A 367 26.26 -26.57 12.72
N LYS A 368 27.08 -26.00 11.84
CA LYS A 368 26.72 -24.77 11.11
C LYS A 368 25.78 -25.11 9.95
N TYR A 369 24.58 -24.56 10.01
CA TYR A 369 23.54 -24.75 8.99
C TYR A 369 22.71 -23.47 8.87
N GLU A 370 22.68 -22.86 7.68
CA GLU A 370 21.88 -21.67 7.43
C GLU A 370 20.42 -22.07 7.15
N ALA A 371 19.51 -21.68 8.04
CA ALA A 371 18.08 -21.88 7.86
C ALA A 371 17.61 -21.13 6.59
N PRO A 372 17.01 -21.81 5.60
CA PRO A 372 16.56 -21.14 4.39
C PRO A 372 15.43 -20.14 4.69
N CYS A 373 15.60 -18.91 4.24
CA CYS A 373 14.52 -17.94 4.09
C CYS A 373 13.93 -18.04 2.68
N ARG A 374 12.65 -17.72 2.54
CA ARG A 374 11.93 -17.88 1.28
C ARG A 374 11.14 -16.65 0.91
N VAL A 375 10.97 -16.47 -0.40
CA VAL A 375 10.01 -15.55 -0.99
C VAL A 375 9.05 -16.37 -1.82
N SER A 376 7.76 -16.24 -1.53
CA SER A 376 6.69 -17.00 -2.16
C SER A 376 5.65 -16.07 -2.78
N ILE A 377 5.02 -16.52 -3.85
CA ILE A 377 3.92 -15.84 -4.53
C ILE A 377 2.60 -16.50 -4.15
N ALA A 378 1.66 -15.73 -3.61
CA ALA A 378 0.29 -16.17 -3.34
C ALA A 378 -0.55 -16.14 -4.63
N ASN A 379 -0.76 -17.31 -5.25
CA ASN A 379 -1.33 -17.38 -6.60
C ASN A 379 -2.79 -16.89 -6.65
N SER A 380 -3.60 -17.10 -5.61
CA SER A 380 -4.99 -16.60 -5.61
C SER A 380 -5.04 -15.07 -5.57
N LEU A 381 -4.16 -14.44 -4.79
CA LEU A 381 -4.08 -12.98 -4.73
C LEU A 381 -3.57 -12.39 -6.05
N LEU A 382 -2.56 -13.02 -6.64
CA LEU A 382 -2.05 -12.62 -7.96
C LEU A 382 -3.11 -12.77 -9.05
N LEU A 383 -3.92 -13.83 -9.02
CA LEU A 383 -5.05 -13.99 -9.94
C LEU A 383 -6.06 -12.85 -9.78
N ILE A 384 -6.44 -12.51 -8.54
CA ILE A 384 -7.38 -11.41 -8.29
C ILE A 384 -6.82 -10.09 -8.85
N VAL A 385 -5.54 -9.80 -8.64
CA VAL A 385 -4.86 -8.63 -9.23
C VAL A 385 -4.92 -8.68 -10.75
N CYS A 386 -4.63 -9.83 -11.36
CA CYS A 386 -4.71 -10.00 -12.82
C CYS A 386 -6.12 -9.74 -13.34
N ILE A 387 -7.15 -10.28 -12.71
CA ILE A 387 -8.56 -10.03 -13.06
C ILE A 387 -8.89 -8.54 -12.94
N MET A 388 -8.48 -7.89 -11.85
CA MET A 388 -8.68 -6.45 -11.65
C MET A 388 -7.95 -5.60 -12.70
N CYS A 389 -6.81 -6.04 -13.21
CA CYS A 389 -6.05 -5.36 -14.26
C CYS A 389 -6.66 -5.60 -15.64
N VAL A 390 -7.05 -6.85 -15.98
CA VAL A 390 -7.78 -7.18 -17.22
C VAL A 390 -9.09 -6.41 -17.30
N PHE A 391 -9.85 -6.37 -16.20
CA PHE A 391 -11.09 -5.60 -16.13
C PHE A 391 -10.84 -4.12 -16.45
N LYS A 392 -9.77 -3.52 -15.92
CA LYS A 392 -9.39 -2.13 -16.25
C LYS A 392 -9.01 -1.96 -17.71
N CYS A 393 -8.24 -2.88 -18.31
CA CYS A 393 -7.94 -2.85 -19.75
C CYS A 393 -9.22 -2.81 -20.58
N VAL A 394 -10.18 -3.68 -20.25
CA VAL A 394 -11.49 -3.69 -20.90
C VAL A 394 -12.20 -2.34 -20.70
N LEU A 395 -12.27 -1.81 -19.48
CA LEU A 395 -12.89 -0.51 -19.23
C LEU A 395 -12.24 0.63 -20.03
N CYS A 396 -10.90 0.70 -20.08
CA CYS A 396 -10.17 1.71 -20.86
C CYS A 396 -10.54 1.63 -22.34
N PHE A 397 -10.55 0.42 -22.90
CA PHE A 397 -10.93 0.19 -24.29
C PHE A 397 -12.41 0.55 -24.56
N LEU A 398 -13.33 0.12 -23.70
CA LEU A 398 -14.77 0.38 -23.86
C LEU A 398 -15.08 1.87 -23.76
N VAL A 399 -14.43 2.60 -22.86
CA VAL A 399 -14.62 4.05 -22.72
C VAL A 399 -14.20 4.79 -23.99
N LEU A 400 -13.08 4.40 -24.60
CA LEU A 400 -12.62 4.98 -25.87
C LEU A 400 -13.49 4.55 -27.05
N LYS A 401 -13.83 3.27 -27.16
CA LYS A 401 -14.61 2.72 -28.28
C LYS A 401 -16.04 3.24 -28.32
N PHE A 402 -16.73 3.23 -27.18
CA PHE A 402 -18.14 3.67 -27.11
C PHE A 402 -18.31 5.17 -26.99
N ARG A 403 -17.20 5.93 -26.91
CA ARG A 403 -17.20 7.38 -26.71
C ARG A 403 -18.27 7.78 -25.69
N VAL A 404 -18.08 7.33 -24.45
CA VAL A 404 -19.10 7.39 -23.36
C VAL A 404 -19.69 8.79 -23.13
N TRP A 405 -18.98 9.84 -23.58
CA TRP A 405 -19.41 11.24 -23.53
C TRP A 405 -20.36 11.69 -24.65
N GLY A 406 -20.64 10.86 -25.65
CA GLY A 406 -21.44 11.20 -26.82
C GLY A 406 -20.64 11.94 -27.90
N ASN A 407 -21.34 12.67 -28.78
CA ASN A 407 -20.73 13.33 -29.94
C ASN A 407 -19.94 14.60 -29.62
N GLU A 408 -20.17 15.20 -28.46
CA GLU A 408 -19.42 16.36 -27.96
C GLU A 408 -18.24 15.92 -27.09
N ASN A 409 -17.14 16.66 -27.16
CA ASN A 409 -16.04 16.46 -26.22
C ASN A 409 -16.41 17.07 -24.85
N PRO A 410 -16.11 16.40 -23.73
CA PRO A 410 -16.32 16.97 -22.40
C PRO A 410 -15.37 18.14 -22.13
N LEU A 411 -15.77 19.09 -21.29
CA LEU A 411 -14.94 20.22 -20.85
C LEU A 411 -14.14 19.78 -19.62
N MET A 412 -12.88 19.40 -19.81
CA MET A 412 -12.08 18.69 -18.79
C MET A 412 -11.14 19.63 -18.03
N THR A 413 -10.82 20.78 -18.63
CA THR A 413 -9.97 21.84 -18.10
C THR A 413 -10.75 23.16 -18.00
N THR A 414 -10.26 24.10 -17.20
CA THR A 414 -10.77 25.48 -17.19
C THR A 414 -10.58 26.14 -18.56
N GLY A 415 -9.51 25.82 -19.30
CA GLY A 415 -9.30 26.35 -20.65
C GLY A 415 -10.32 25.85 -21.66
N ASP A 416 -10.74 24.58 -21.59
CA ASP A 416 -11.82 24.05 -22.45
C ASP A 416 -13.12 24.83 -22.21
N ALA A 417 -13.41 25.15 -20.95
CA ALA A 417 -14.55 25.96 -20.58
C ALA A 417 -14.47 27.37 -21.18
N ILE A 418 -13.35 28.07 -20.97
CA ILE A 418 -13.15 29.41 -21.52
C ILE A 418 -13.27 29.40 -23.04
N ALA A 419 -12.56 28.49 -23.72
CA ALA A 419 -12.62 28.38 -25.17
C ALA A 419 -14.03 28.09 -25.67
N SER A 420 -14.79 27.22 -24.98
CA SER A 420 -16.17 26.91 -25.34
C SER A 420 -17.12 28.08 -25.10
N PHE A 421 -16.98 28.81 -23.99
CA PHE A 421 -17.86 29.93 -23.63
C PHE A 421 -17.57 31.18 -24.46
N ILE A 422 -16.32 31.41 -24.86
CA ILE A 422 -16.00 32.46 -25.83
C ILE A 422 -16.61 32.11 -27.19
N ALA A 423 -16.34 30.90 -27.71
CA ALA A 423 -16.83 30.49 -29.03
C ALA A 423 -18.36 30.44 -29.13
N ARG A 424 -19.04 30.07 -28.03
CA ARG A 424 -20.49 30.08 -27.92
C ARG A 424 -20.86 30.72 -26.58
N PRO A 425 -21.12 32.04 -26.55
CA PRO A 425 -21.56 32.74 -25.35
C PRO A 425 -22.86 32.13 -24.80
N ASP A 426 -23.02 32.17 -23.48
CA ASP A 426 -24.17 31.58 -22.79
C ASP A 426 -25.18 32.64 -22.39
N GLU A 427 -26.39 32.54 -22.91
CA GLU A 427 -27.48 33.50 -22.70
C GLU A 427 -27.81 33.71 -21.23
N GLU A 428 -27.76 32.65 -20.43
CA GLU A 428 -28.12 32.69 -19.00
C GLU A 428 -27.11 33.45 -18.15
N THR A 429 -25.91 33.76 -18.68
CA THR A 429 -24.85 34.49 -17.97
C THR A 429 -24.58 35.90 -18.51
N LYS A 430 -25.38 36.37 -19.48
CA LYS A 430 -25.31 37.74 -20.00
C LYS A 430 -25.52 38.77 -18.90
N GLY A 431 -24.85 39.91 -19.02
CA GLY A 431 -24.98 40.99 -18.03
C GLY A 431 -24.25 40.76 -16.70
N MET A 432 -23.61 39.61 -16.47
CA MET A 432 -23.07 39.21 -15.15
C MET A 432 -21.54 39.21 -15.05
N CYS A 433 -20.84 40.09 -15.76
CA CYS A 433 -19.37 40.09 -15.87
C CYS A 433 -18.58 40.23 -14.55
N THR A 434 -19.24 40.64 -13.46
CA THR A 434 -18.66 40.75 -12.10
C THR A 434 -18.98 39.56 -11.19
N LEU A 435 -19.67 38.54 -11.70
CA LEU A 435 -20.13 37.39 -10.92
C LEU A 435 -18.95 36.67 -10.24
N THR A 436 -19.08 36.44 -8.94
CA THR A 436 -18.11 35.64 -8.18
C THR A 436 -18.77 34.49 -7.43
N LEU A 437 -17.98 33.48 -7.09
CA LEU A 437 -18.43 32.32 -6.32
C LEU A 437 -19.14 32.71 -5.00
N ASP A 438 -18.71 33.80 -4.35
CA ASP A 438 -19.32 34.23 -3.09
C ASP A 438 -20.74 34.79 -3.26
N ASP A 439 -21.07 35.38 -4.40
CA ASP A 439 -22.45 35.80 -4.72
C ASP A 439 -23.38 34.58 -4.78
N LEU A 440 -22.92 33.50 -5.43
CA LEU A 440 -23.67 32.25 -5.56
C LEU A 440 -23.84 31.51 -4.21
N LYS A 441 -22.85 31.64 -3.30
CA LYS A 441 -22.97 31.10 -1.92
C LYS A 441 -24.00 31.87 -1.09
N ARG A 442 -24.05 33.20 -1.20
CA ARG A 442 -24.99 34.06 -0.47
C ARG A 442 -26.43 33.80 -0.92
N SER A 443 -26.66 33.73 -2.24
CA SER A 443 -27.97 33.40 -2.83
C SER A 443 -28.55 32.09 -2.28
N ARG A 444 -27.72 31.03 -2.14
CA ARG A 444 -28.15 29.73 -1.57
C ARG A 444 -28.64 29.82 -0.11
N ARG A 445 -28.14 30.78 0.69
CA ARG A 445 -28.55 30.93 2.10
C ARG A 445 -29.88 31.69 2.25
N GLN A 446 -30.22 32.55 1.29
CA GLN A 446 -31.47 33.33 1.30
C GLN A 446 -32.68 32.53 0.77
N SER A 447 -32.48 31.41 0.05
CA SER A 447 -33.54 30.71 -0.69
C SER A 447 -34.33 29.64 0.09
N GLN A 448 -34.68 29.87 1.36
CA GLN A 448 -35.68 29.01 2.04
C GLN A 448 -37.14 29.25 1.56
N ALA A 449 -37.35 30.06 0.52
CA ALA A 449 -38.67 30.35 -0.04
C ALA A 449 -38.93 29.62 -1.38
N GLY A 450 -39.85 28.65 -1.38
CA GLY A 450 -40.71 28.25 -2.52
C GLY A 450 -40.12 27.51 -3.74
N PRO A 451 -40.83 26.52 -4.34
CA PRO A 451 -40.39 25.80 -5.56
C PRO A 451 -40.30 26.67 -6.84
N GLY A 452 -41.07 27.77 -6.92
CA GLY A 452 -41.09 28.68 -8.07
C GLY A 452 -39.92 29.68 -8.12
N ALA A 453 -39.22 29.90 -7.00
CA ALA A 453 -38.09 30.83 -6.89
C ALA A 453 -36.77 30.26 -7.45
N MET A 454 -36.76 28.99 -7.87
CA MET A 454 -35.52 28.30 -8.28
C MET A 454 -35.02 28.71 -9.67
N ALA A 455 -35.91 29.16 -10.57
CA ALA A 455 -35.54 29.65 -11.90
C ALA A 455 -34.91 31.08 -11.85
N GLN A 456 -35.24 31.87 -10.83
CA GLN A 456 -34.79 33.27 -10.66
C GLN A 456 -33.44 33.41 -9.90
N ARG A 457 -32.64 32.33 -9.85
CA ARG A 457 -31.59 32.06 -8.83
C ARG A 457 -30.38 33.00 -8.81
N TYR A 458 -30.11 33.68 -9.92
CA TYR A 458 -29.03 34.68 -10.08
C TYR A 458 -29.32 35.71 -11.19
N MET A 459 -30.43 35.60 -11.92
CA MET A 459 -30.84 36.60 -12.92
C MET A 459 -31.03 38.01 -12.31
N TRP A 460 -31.27 38.12 -10.99
CA TRP A 460 -31.29 39.41 -10.31
C TRP A 460 -29.91 40.11 -10.26
N LEU A 461 -28.81 39.42 -10.58
CA LEU A 461 -27.46 39.99 -10.69
C LEU A 461 -27.18 40.54 -12.09
N GLN A 462 -28.15 40.48 -13.02
CA GLN A 462 -28.04 41.11 -14.33
C GLN A 462 -28.12 42.63 -14.19
N GLY A 463 -27.04 43.32 -14.53
CA GLY A 463 -26.98 44.78 -14.56
C GLY A 463 -25.67 45.38 -14.02
N PRO A 464 -25.53 46.72 -14.08
CA PRO A 464 -24.32 47.41 -13.65
C PRO A 464 -24.04 47.21 -12.17
N ARG A 465 -22.88 46.65 -11.83
CA ARG A 465 -22.41 46.49 -10.45
C ARG A 465 -21.11 47.23 -10.23
N GLN A 466 -21.02 47.90 -9.09
CA GLN A 466 -19.79 48.55 -8.67
C GLN A 466 -18.69 47.49 -8.43
N TRP A 467 -17.54 47.66 -9.09
CA TRP A 467 -16.39 46.81 -8.87
C TRP A 467 -15.72 47.14 -7.54
N GLN A 468 -15.44 46.08 -6.79
CA GLN A 468 -14.68 46.15 -5.55
C GLN A 468 -13.57 45.11 -5.62
N ALA A 469 -12.31 45.56 -5.67
CA ALA A 469 -11.18 44.66 -5.59
C ALA A 469 -11.24 43.84 -4.30
N MET A 470 -11.26 42.51 -4.48
CA MET A 470 -11.18 41.60 -3.35
C MET A 470 -9.78 41.69 -2.71
N THR A 471 -9.71 42.28 -1.52
CA THR A 471 -8.47 42.45 -0.76
C THR A 471 -7.89 41.14 -0.21
N ASN A 472 -8.70 40.08 -0.10
CA ASN A 472 -8.29 38.80 0.51
C ASN A 472 -8.53 37.58 -0.41
N ARG A 473 -7.87 37.55 -1.58
CA ARG A 473 -7.91 36.43 -2.53
C ARG A 473 -6.87 35.37 -2.15
N ARG A 474 -7.32 34.23 -1.63
CA ARG A 474 -6.47 33.08 -1.25
C ARG A 474 -7.01 31.79 -1.83
N PHE A 475 -6.15 30.80 -2.08
CA PHE A 475 -6.58 29.49 -2.60
C PHE A 475 -7.69 28.84 -1.79
N GLY A 476 -7.63 28.95 -0.46
CA GLY A 476 -8.61 28.31 0.42
C GLY A 476 -10.06 28.77 0.19
N LYS A 477 -10.27 29.99 -0.34
CA LYS A 477 -11.62 30.56 -0.57
C LYS A 477 -12.32 30.00 -1.82
N ALA A 478 -11.54 29.51 -2.78
CA ALA A 478 -12.06 28.93 -4.02
C ALA A 478 -12.58 27.49 -3.82
N ILE A 479 -12.15 26.82 -2.75
CA ILE A 479 -12.57 25.46 -2.44
C ILE A 479 -13.85 25.51 -1.56
N PRO A 480 -14.89 24.73 -1.90
CA PRO A 480 -16.11 24.70 -1.11
C PRO A 480 -15.90 23.98 0.24
N LEU A 481 -16.63 24.41 1.27
CA LEU A 481 -16.44 23.97 2.65
C LEU A 481 -16.63 22.45 2.84
N ASN A 482 -17.58 21.85 2.13
CA ASN A 482 -17.82 20.41 2.21
C ASN A 482 -16.61 19.58 1.76
N ILE A 483 -15.85 20.06 0.77
CA ILE A 483 -14.64 19.39 0.30
C ILE A 483 -13.51 19.58 1.31
N TRP A 484 -13.37 20.78 1.88
CA TRP A 484 -12.45 21.01 3.00
C TRP A 484 -12.74 20.08 4.18
N VAL A 485 -14.00 19.99 4.61
CA VAL A 485 -14.41 19.14 5.73
C VAL A 485 -14.15 17.68 5.41
N LEU A 486 -14.55 17.18 4.23
CA LEU A 486 -14.36 15.78 3.87
C LEU A 486 -12.87 15.41 3.77
N SER A 487 -12.07 16.22 3.06
CA SER A 487 -10.64 15.94 2.91
C SER A 487 -9.90 16.07 4.24
N SER A 488 -10.23 17.07 5.06
CA SER A 488 -9.62 17.23 6.39
C SER A 488 -10.06 16.12 7.35
N PHE A 489 -11.29 15.63 7.24
CA PHE A 489 -11.77 14.49 8.02
C PHE A 489 -11.00 13.21 7.65
N LEU A 490 -10.83 12.93 6.35
CA LEU A 490 -10.09 11.74 5.89
C LEU A 490 -8.60 11.80 6.28
N ILE A 491 -7.93 12.94 6.09
CA ILE A 491 -6.52 13.10 6.45
C ILE A 491 -6.35 13.19 7.97
N GLY A 492 -7.27 13.85 8.67
CA GLY A 492 -7.25 13.96 10.12
C GLY A 492 -7.48 12.62 10.80
N SER A 493 -8.41 11.79 10.32
CA SER A 493 -8.65 10.47 10.89
C SER A 493 -7.47 9.52 10.69
N SER A 494 -6.77 9.55 9.54
CA SER A 494 -5.54 8.77 9.39
C SER A 494 -4.43 9.24 10.33
N LEU A 495 -4.29 10.55 10.55
CA LEU A 495 -3.29 11.08 11.50
C LEU A 495 -3.61 10.71 12.94
N VAL A 496 -4.89 10.72 13.34
CA VAL A 496 -5.33 10.29 14.67
C VAL A 496 -5.04 8.81 14.86
N VAL A 497 -5.38 7.96 13.88
CA VAL A 497 -5.07 6.52 13.92
C VAL A 497 -3.56 6.29 13.98
N ALA A 498 -2.78 6.95 13.12
CA ALA A 498 -1.32 6.84 13.12
C ALA A 498 -0.70 7.30 14.44
N SER A 499 -1.21 8.37 15.05
CA SER A 499 -0.76 8.86 16.36
C SER A 499 -1.09 7.87 17.48
N ALA A 500 -2.30 7.29 17.47
CA ALA A 500 -2.69 6.27 18.44
C ALA A 500 -1.82 5.01 18.29
N MET A 501 -1.59 4.55 17.06
CA MET A 501 -0.72 3.43 16.74
C MET A 501 0.72 3.69 17.19
N LEU A 502 1.26 4.89 16.94
CA LEU A 502 2.60 5.27 17.41
C LEU A 502 2.69 5.25 18.94
N GLY A 503 1.65 5.74 19.63
CA GLY A 503 1.58 5.73 21.09
C GLY A 503 1.53 4.32 21.69
N ILE A 504 0.81 3.40 21.04
CA ILE A 504 0.79 1.97 21.41
C ILE A 504 2.13 1.31 21.09
N ALA A 505 2.66 1.55 19.89
CA ALA A 505 3.89 0.93 19.41
C ALA A 505 5.11 1.30 20.27
N ILE A 506 5.27 2.57 20.67
CA ILE A 506 6.40 3.00 21.51
C ILE A 506 6.33 2.40 22.92
N ARG A 507 5.11 2.10 23.43
CA ARG A 507 4.94 1.45 24.75
C ARG A 507 5.34 -0.02 24.71
N GLY A 508 5.04 -0.72 23.62
CA GLY A 508 5.40 -2.13 23.45
C GLY A 508 6.84 -2.33 22.99
N GLN A 509 7.32 -1.47 22.08
CA GLN A 509 8.65 -1.57 21.48
C GLN A 509 9.33 -0.19 21.45
N PRO A 510 10.34 0.05 22.31
CA PRO A 510 11.13 1.26 22.29
C PRO A 510 11.83 1.49 20.93
N LEU A 511 12.03 2.76 20.58
CA LEU A 511 12.66 3.12 19.30
C LEU A 511 14.11 2.64 19.17
N GLY A 512 14.82 2.37 20.27
CA GLY A 512 16.19 1.84 20.23
C GLY A 512 16.23 0.43 19.63
N ASP A 513 15.29 -0.40 20.05
CA ASP A 513 15.26 -1.84 19.80
C ASP A 513 14.61 -2.18 18.46
N SER A 514 13.75 -1.29 17.97
CA SER A 514 13.05 -1.47 16.70
C SER A 514 13.99 -1.44 15.48
N ARG A 515 13.69 -2.26 14.47
CA ARG A 515 14.32 -2.19 13.14
C ARG A 515 13.30 -1.68 12.13
N PHE A 516 13.76 -0.93 11.12
CA PHE A 516 12.90 -0.49 10.04
C PHE A 516 12.50 -1.68 9.16
N GLY A 517 11.20 -1.86 8.91
CA GLY A 517 10.68 -2.94 8.07
C GLY A 517 10.69 -4.31 8.76
N HIS A 518 10.74 -5.36 7.96
CA HIS A 518 10.52 -6.74 8.41
C HIS A 518 11.72 -7.30 9.17
N ALA A 519 11.68 -7.35 10.50
CA ALA A 519 12.78 -7.86 11.32
C ALA A 519 12.30 -8.82 12.43
N PRO A 520 13.04 -9.90 12.77
CA PRO A 520 12.65 -10.80 13.87
C PRO A 520 12.63 -10.11 15.23
N GLN A 521 13.45 -9.08 15.42
CA GLN A 521 13.52 -8.29 16.65
C GLN A 521 12.33 -7.35 16.83
N ASN A 522 11.43 -7.28 15.84
CA ASN A 522 10.24 -6.46 15.94
C ASN A 522 9.12 -7.16 16.69
N GLU A 523 8.39 -6.36 17.46
CA GLU A 523 7.37 -6.84 18.38
C GLU A 523 6.14 -7.36 17.62
N ASP A 524 5.53 -8.41 18.15
CA ASP A 524 4.32 -9.01 17.60
C ASP A 524 3.07 -8.19 18.01
N VAL A 525 2.03 -8.23 17.19
CA VAL A 525 0.71 -7.71 17.53
C VAL A 525 -0.06 -8.78 18.31
N GLU A 526 -0.10 -8.66 19.63
CA GLU A 526 -0.79 -9.61 20.49
C GLU A 526 -2.33 -9.52 20.36
N ASN A 527 -2.93 -10.46 19.65
CA ASN A 527 -4.38 -10.60 19.57
C ASN A 527 -4.79 -12.02 19.19
N LYS A 528 -5.47 -12.72 20.10
CA LYS A 528 -5.94 -14.11 19.89
C LYS A 528 -6.79 -14.27 18.63
N ASN A 529 -7.70 -13.32 18.36
CA ASN A 529 -8.57 -13.37 17.20
C ASN A 529 -7.81 -13.18 15.87
N LEU A 530 -6.67 -12.47 15.87
CA LEU A 530 -5.85 -12.28 14.68
C LEU A 530 -4.92 -13.48 14.43
N GLN A 531 -4.51 -14.18 15.48
CA GLN A 531 -3.62 -15.34 15.40
C GLN A 531 -4.29 -16.57 14.75
N ASP A 532 -5.62 -16.69 14.87
CA ASP A 532 -6.39 -17.78 14.26
C ASP A 532 -6.73 -17.54 12.78
N LEU A 533 -6.44 -16.36 12.23
CA LEU A 533 -6.75 -16.04 10.84
C LEU A 533 -5.81 -16.75 9.85
N PRO A 534 -6.31 -17.22 8.71
CA PRO A 534 -5.47 -17.74 7.65
C PRO A 534 -4.58 -16.63 7.07
N LEU A 535 -3.42 -17.02 6.53
CA LEU A 535 -2.38 -16.11 6.01
C LEU A 535 -2.93 -15.06 5.04
N THR A 536 -3.86 -15.46 4.16
CA THR A 536 -4.47 -14.54 3.19
C THR A 536 -5.31 -13.45 3.84
N GLN A 537 -6.12 -13.78 4.84
CA GLN A 537 -6.93 -12.80 5.58
C GLN A 537 -6.06 -11.89 6.43
N LEU A 538 -5.04 -12.46 7.09
CA LEU A 538 -4.09 -11.69 7.88
C LEU A 538 -3.30 -10.70 7.01
N THR A 539 -2.92 -11.11 5.81
CA THR A 539 -2.28 -10.25 4.82
C THR A 539 -3.17 -9.10 4.40
N MET A 540 -4.48 -9.32 4.25
CA MET A 540 -5.43 -8.23 3.97
C MET A 540 -5.51 -7.24 5.13
N VAL A 541 -5.53 -7.73 6.38
CA VAL A 541 -5.56 -6.88 7.58
C VAL A 541 -4.30 -6.01 7.66
N ALA A 542 -3.11 -6.59 7.47
CA ALA A 542 -1.85 -5.85 7.42
C ALA A 542 -1.83 -4.74 6.35
N ASN A 543 -2.53 -4.94 5.24
CA ASN A 543 -2.56 -4.00 4.11
C ASN A 543 -3.75 -3.00 4.12
N LEU A 544 -4.59 -2.99 5.17
CA LEU A 544 -5.69 -2.03 5.31
C LEU A 544 -5.24 -0.55 5.29
N PRO A 545 -4.13 -0.15 5.93
CA PRO A 545 -3.64 1.22 5.87
C PRO A 545 -3.41 1.73 4.43
N GLN A 546 -3.06 0.84 3.50
CA GLN A 546 -2.75 1.10 2.10
C GLN A 546 -4.04 1.34 1.32
N LEU A 547 -5.13 0.63 1.65
CA LEU A 547 -6.47 0.95 1.12
C LEU A 547 -6.87 2.37 1.52
N PHE A 548 -6.72 2.70 2.80
CA PHE A 548 -7.07 4.03 3.29
C PHE A 548 -6.21 5.13 2.64
N LEU A 549 -4.91 4.86 2.45
CA LEU A 549 -4.01 5.75 1.74
C LEU A 549 -4.44 6.01 0.29
N SER A 550 -4.89 4.99 -0.45
CA SER A 550 -5.47 5.15 -1.79
C SER A 550 -6.70 6.06 -1.81
N ILE A 551 -7.56 5.97 -0.78
CA ILE A 551 -8.74 6.85 -0.63
C ILE A 551 -8.30 8.29 -0.35
N CYS A 552 -7.34 8.48 0.56
CA CYS A 552 -6.76 9.80 0.85
C CYS A 552 -6.13 10.41 -0.41
N TYR A 553 -5.41 9.62 -1.21
CA TYR A 553 -4.78 10.08 -2.45
C TYR A 553 -5.80 10.69 -3.43
N VAL A 554 -6.93 10.03 -3.67
CA VAL A 554 -7.97 10.56 -4.58
C VAL A 554 -8.52 11.88 -4.07
N SER A 555 -8.78 12.00 -2.77
CA SER A 555 -9.25 13.23 -2.12
C SER A 555 -8.20 14.35 -2.20
N TYR A 556 -6.94 14.03 -1.88
CA TYR A 556 -5.82 14.95 -1.88
C TYR A 556 -5.51 15.48 -3.29
N ASN A 557 -5.51 14.60 -4.30
CA ASN A 557 -5.40 14.97 -5.70
C ASN A 557 -6.55 15.90 -6.13
N GLY A 558 -7.77 15.66 -5.63
CA GLY A 558 -8.93 16.52 -5.86
C GLY A 558 -8.81 17.93 -5.24
N LEU A 559 -8.17 18.07 -4.08
CA LEU A 559 -7.86 19.38 -3.47
C LEU A 559 -6.84 20.16 -4.28
N PHE A 560 -5.70 19.53 -4.61
CA PHE A 560 -4.64 20.16 -5.38
C PHE A 560 -5.10 20.60 -6.76
N THR A 561 -5.93 19.77 -7.41
CA THR A 561 -6.55 20.12 -8.69
C THR A 561 -7.33 21.42 -8.60
N ARG A 562 -8.17 21.59 -7.57
CA ARG A 562 -8.99 22.79 -7.37
C ARG A 562 -8.13 24.04 -7.11
N MET A 563 -7.13 23.93 -6.24
CA MET A 563 -6.23 25.05 -5.95
C MET A 563 -5.48 25.50 -7.21
N LEU A 564 -4.93 24.55 -7.98
CA LEU A 564 -4.13 24.86 -9.16
C LEU A 564 -4.99 25.32 -10.35
N ALA A 565 -6.23 24.85 -10.47
CA ALA A 565 -7.18 25.38 -11.45
C ALA A 565 -7.48 26.86 -11.17
N GLU A 566 -7.69 27.22 -9.89
CA GLU A 566 -7.88 28.63 -9.51
C GLU A 566 -6.59 29.45 -9.71
N PHE A 567 -5.42 28.85 -9.50
CA PHE A 567 -4.14 29.52 -9.79
C PHE A 567 -4.04 29.88 -11.27
N GLU A 568 -4.34 28.94 -12.15
CA GLU A 568 -4.34 29.13 -13.59
C GLU A 568 -5.35 30.19 -14.01
N TRP A 569 -6.57 30.13 -13.47
CA TRP A 569 -7.62 31.13 -13.66
C TRP A 569 -7.17 32.55 -13.29
N SER A 570 -6.52 32.72 -12.13
CA SER A 570 -6.08 34.04 -11.63
C SER A 570 -5.06 34.73 -12.55
N LYS A 571 -4.23 33.95 -13.24
CA LYS A 571 -3.15 34.48 -14.09
C LYS A 571 -3.64 35.20 -15.34
N TYR A 572 -4.83 34.86 -15.83
CA TYR A 572 -5.39 35.54 -17.01
C TYR A 572 -5.69 37.01 -16.76
N SER A 573 -5.80 37.47 -15.50
CA SER A 573 -5.96 38.91 -15.20
C SER A 573 -4.66 39.72 -15.21
N ILE A 574 -3.50 39.05 -15.36
CA ILE A 574 -2.18 39.68 -15.23
C ILE A 574 -1.55 39.90 -16.60
N GLU A 575 -1.50 38.85 -17.42
CA GLU A 575 -0.81 38.87 -18.71
C GLU A 575 -1.57 38.03 -19.75
N PHE A 576 -1.30 38.29 -21.03
CA PHE A 576 -1.86 37.51 -22.14
C PHE A 576 -1.28 36.09 -22.15
N ARG A 577 -2.15 35.09 -21.97
CA ARG A 577 -1.77 33.68 -21.90
C ARG A 577 -2.57 32.85 -22.89
N ALA A 578 -1.92 31.82 -23.44
CA ALA A 578 -2.60 30.81 -24.25
C ALA A 578 -3.44 29.90 -23.34
N LEU A 579 -4.65 29.56 -23.78
CA LEU A 579 -5.52 28.63 -23.07
C LEU A 579 -4.92 27.22 -23.09
N ARG A 580 -4.86 26.57 -21.93
CA ARG A 580 -4.53 25.16 -21.80
C ARG A 580 -5.79 24.33 -21.99
N VAL A 581 -5.87 23.62 -23.11
CA VAL A 581 -7.06 22.87 -23.53
C VAL A 581 -6.70 21.43 -23.86
N THR A 582 -7.73 20.61 -23.97
CA THR A 582 -7.60 19.18 -24.28
C THR A 582 -7.44 18.89 -25.76
N ASP A 583 -8.00 19.74 -26.63
CA ASP A 583 -7.90 19.68 -28.08
C ASP A 583 -7.48 21.06 -28.64
N PRO A 584 -6.16 21.33 -28.72
CA PRO A 584 -5.64 22.68 -29.00
C PRO A 584 -5.85 23.11 -30.46
N LYS A 585 -6.26 24.37 -30.63
CA LYS A 585 -6.37 25.06 -31.91
C LYS A 585 -5.58 26.38 -31.89
N GLY A 586 -4.93 26.73 -33.00
CA GLY A 586 -4.19 27.99 -33.12
C GLY A 586 -3.02 28.11 -32.14
N LYS A 587 -3.01 29.16 -31.29
CA LYS A 587 -1.96 29.43 -30.29
C LYS A 587 -2.22 28.76 -28.93
N GLN A 588 -3.30 27.97 -28.79
CA GLN A 588 -3.62 27.26 -27.56
C GLN A 588 -2.59 26.17 -27.24
N ASN A 589 -2.44 25.86 -25.95
CA ASN A 589 -1.52 24.83 -25.47
C ASN A 589 -2.27 23.52 -25.21
N SER A 590 -1.69 22.40 -25.67
CA SER A 590 -2.17 21.06 -25.33
C SER A 590 -1.95 20.73 -23.86
N THR A 591 -2.83 19.93 -23.26
CA THR A 591 -2.60 19.32 -21.96
C THR A 591 -2.57 17.79 -22.05
N TYR A 592 -1.44 17.20 -21.65
CA TYR A 592 -1.27 15.74 -21.60
C TYR A 592 -1.83 15.14 -20.29
N ARG A 593 -1.81 15.91 -19.20
CA ARG A 593 -2.58 15.60 -17.98
C ARG A 593 -3.79 16.51 -17.92
N LEU A 594 -4.97 15.92 -17.75
CA LEU A 594 -6.26 16.63 -17.88
C LEU A 594 -6.38 17.82 -16.92
N GLN A 595 -5.97 17.68 -15.66
CA GLN A 595 -6.24 18.69 -14.65
C GLN A 595 -4.97 19.31 -14.05
N LEU A 596 -3.99 18.49 -13.64
CA LEU A 596 -2.75 18.95 -13.01
C LEU A 596 -1.55 19.00 -13.98
N PRO A 597 -0.76 20.09 -14.00
CA PRO A 597 0.54 20.12 -14.68
C PRO A 597 1.53 19.07 -14.12
N TYR A 598 2.43 18.55 -14.96
CA TYR A 598 3.40 17.51 -14.60
C TYR A 598 4.28 17.85 -13.39
N ARG A 599 4.71 19.12 -13.29
CA ARG A 599 5.54 19.62 -12.17
C ARG A 599 4.93 19.43 -10.78
N PHE A 600 3.61 19.30 -10.68
CA PHE A 600 2.92 19.07 -9.41
C PHE A 600 2.46 17.62 -9.27
N SER A 601 2.04 16.99 -10.37
CA SER A 601 1.49 15.63 -10.29
C SER A 601 2.57 14.54 -10.21
N ILE A 602 3.76 14.75 -10.76
CA ILE A 602 4.87 13.79 -10.62
C ILE A 602 5.33 13.70 -9.15
N PRO A 603 5.63 14.81 -8.44
CA PRO A 603 5.92 14.76 -7.01
C PRO A 603 4.81 14.10 -6.19
N LEU A 604 3.54 14.39 -6.49
CA LEU A 604 2.39 13.81 -5.79
C LEU A 604 2.31 12.29 -5.96
N ILE A 605 2.66 11.76 -7.13
CA ILE A 605 2.77 10.30 -7.34
C ILE A 605 3.98 9.72 -6.61
N ILE A 606 5.13 10.37 -6.66
CA ILE A 606 6.34 9.89 -5.97
C ILE A 606 6.07 9.80 -4.47
N VAL A 607 5.47 10.83 -3.88
CA VAL A 607 5.07 10.84 -2.46
C VAL A 607 4.06 9.71 -2.18
N SER A 608 3.10 9.47 -3.07
CA SER A 608 2.16 8.35 -2.93
C SER A 608 2.85 6.99 -2.92
N ILE A 609 3.78 6.74 -3.85
CA ILE A 609 4.56 5.49 -3.94
C ILE A 609 5.38 5.30 -2.66
N LEU A 610 6.07 6.34 -2.21
CA LEU A 610 6.88 6.30 -0.98
C LEU A 610 6.01 6.04 0.26
N LEU A 611 4.85 6.69 0.38
CA LEU A 611 3.94 6.44 1.50
C LEU A 611 3.41 5.01 1.49
N HIS A 612 2.99 4.46 0.34
CA HIS A 612 2.53 3.07 0.27
C HIS A 612 3.64 2.09 0.69
N TRP A 613 4.88 2.35 0.26
CA TRP A 613 6.03 1.53 0.62
C TRP A 613 6.39 1.64 2.11
N ILE A 614 6.39 2.84 2.69
CA ILE A 614 6.62 3.04 4.13
C ILE A 614 5.52 2.35 4.96
N TYR A 615 4.26 2.48 4.53
CA TYR A 615 3.11 1.89 5.24
C TYR A 615 3.15 0.35 5.23
N ALA A 616 3.64 -0.26 4.14
CA ALA A 616 3.89 -1.71 4.08
C ALA A 616 4.92 -2.19 5.11
N ASN A 617 5.76 -1.30 5.63
CA ASN A 617 6.76 -1.60 6.64
C ASN A 617 6.30 -1.24 8.08
N CYS A 618 5.10 -0.67 8.25
CA CYS A 618 4.58 -0.27 9.56
C CYS A 618 3.99 -1.44 10.34
N ILE A 619 3.04 -2.13 9.73
CA ILE A 619 2.45 -3.40 10.20
C ILE A 619 2.51 -4.35 9.02
N TYR A 620 3.06 -5.54 9.26
CA TYR A 620 3.28 -6.52 8.23
C TYR A 620 3.08 -7.94 8.77
N VAL A 621 2.89 -8.88 7.86
CA VAL A 621 2.77 -10.29 8.21
C VAL A 621 4.13 -10.84 8.61
N SER A 622 4.22 -11.42 9.80
CA SER A 622 5.35 -12.24 10.22
C SER A 622 5.06 -13.70 9.89
N ASN A 623 5.93 -14.29 9.06
CA ASN A 623 5.85 -15.68 8.64
C ASN A 623 7.20 -16.35 8.97
N TYR A 624 7.19 -17.28 9.91
CA TYR A 624 8.37 -18.02 10.36
C TYR A 624 8.23 -19.49 10.00
N GLU A 625 9.25 -20.04 9.39
CA GLU A 625 9.35 -21.46 9.05
C GLU A 625 10.38 -22.09 9.98
N ALA A 626 9.89 -22.86 10.97
CA ALA A 626 10.74 -23.63 11.86
C ALA A 626 10.98 -25.02 11.29
N TYR A 627 12.21 -25.31 10.92
CA TYR A 627 12.62 -26.64 10.47
C TYR A 627 12.67 -27.58 11.67
N ASN A 628 11.91 -28.67 11.62
CA ASN A 628 11.89 -29.69 12.67
C ASN A 628 13.32 -30.24 12.87
N PRO A 629 13.77 -30.48 14.11
CA PRO A 629 15.05 -31.12 14.37
C PRO A 629 15.13 -32.59 13.93
N GLN A 630 14.01 -33.24 13.61
CA GLN A 630 13.95 -34.65 13.20
C GLN A 630 13.87 -34.78 11.68
N TRP A 631 14.60 -35.73 11.10
CA TRP A 631 14.52 -36.04 9.66
C TRP A 631 13.10 -36.51 9.29
N PRO A 632 12.46 -36.02 8.20
CA PRO A 632 13.03 -35.31 7.05
C PRO A 632 13.15 -33.78 7.18
N TYR A 633 13.20 -33.25 8.41
CA TYR A 633 13.28 -31.82 8.72
C TYR A 633 12.08 -31.05 8.18
N ASP A 634 10.88 -31.62 8.39
CA ASP A 634 9.62 -30.99 8.02
C ASP A 634 9.48 -29.60 8.64
N ARG A 635 8.79 -28.70 7.96
CA ARG A 635 8.68 -27.30 8.40
C ARG A 635 7.38 -27.05 9.13
N ILE A 636 7.46 -26.33 10.22
CA ILE A 636 6.32 -25.80 10.97
C ILE A 636 6.20 -24.31 10.68
N VAL A 637 5.07 -23.90 10.10
CA VAL A 637 4.82 -22.52 9.71
C VAL A 637 4.07 -21.79 10.82
N THR A 638 4.64 -20.67 11.28
CA THR A 638 4.03 -19.79 12.29
C THR A 638 3.73 -18.44 11.66
N VAL A 639 2.45 -18.05 11.65
CA VAL A 639 1.96 -16.82 10.99
C VAL A 639 1.36 -15.86 12.01
N GLY A 640 1.49 -14.55 11.77
CA GLY A 640 1.07 -13.50 12.69
C GLY A 640 1.39 -12.11 12.15
N LEU A 641 1.26 -11.10 12.99
CA LEU A 641 1.52 -9.71 12.62
C LEU A 641 2.63 -9.15 13.49
N GLN A 642 3.51 -8.37 12.88
CA GLN A 642 4.54 -7.59 13.55
C GLN A 642 4.41 -6.13 13.19
N PHE A 643 4.95 -5.27 14.05
CA PHE A 643 5.01 -3.83 13.79
C PHE A 643 6.41 -3.26 14.01
N SER A 644 6.71 -2.18 13.28
CA SER A 644 7.98 -1.43 13.43
C SER A 644 7.70 -0.04 13.97
N SER A 645 8.02 0.21 15.25
CA SER A 645 7.92 1.54 15.85
C SER A 645 8.71 2.61 15.07
N LYS A 646 9.86 2.25 14.49
CA LYS A 646 10.64 3.15 13.60
C LYS A 646 9.88 3.49 12.31
N ALA A 647 9.32 2.49 11.63
CA ALA A 647 8.57 2.73 10.40
C ALA A 647 7.30 3.55 10.66
N ILE A 648 6.58 3.25 11.74
CA ILE A 648 5.38 4.01 12.15
C ILE A 648 5.73 5.47 12.45
N LEU A 649 6.84 5.75 13.14
CA LEU A 649 7.30 7.11 13.38
C LEU A 649 7.61 7.86 12.08
N ILE A 650 8.37 7.23 11.17
CA ILE A 650 8.70 7.83 9.87
C ILE A 650 7.42 8.10 9.06
N ALA A 651 6.51 7.13 9.01
CA ALA A 651 5.20 7.26 8.36
C ALA A 651 4.41 8.44 8.92
N PHE A 652 4.36 8.58 10.24
CA PHE A 652 3.65 9.64 10.92
C PHE A 652 4.21 11.03 10.58
N VAL A 653 5.54 11.20 10.65
CA VAL A 653 6.21 12.47 10.32
C VAL A 653 6.00 12.87 8.87
N VAL A 654 6.17 11.92 7.93
CA VAL A 654 5.94 12.18 6.50
C VAL A 654 4.47 12.54 6.24
N SER A 655 3.53 11.81 6.85
CA SER A 655 2.09 12.09 6.74
C SER A 655 1.70 13.46 7.30
N ILE A 656 2.33 13.93 8.39
CA ILE A 656 2.13 15.32 8.89
C ILE A 656 2.58 16.34 7.84
N GLY A 657 3.75 16.14 7.24
CA GLY A 657 4.27 17.04 6.20
C GLY A 657 3.31 17.12 5.00
N VAL A 658 2.78 15.98 4.55
CA VAL A 658 1.79 15.91 3.48
C VAL A 658 0.48 16.60 3.89
N ALA A 659 0.00 16.40 5.13
CA ALA A 659 -1.23 17.01 5.62
C ALA A 659 -1.17 18.53 5.76
N ILE A 660 -0.02 19.10 6.13
CA ILE A 660 0.18 20.54 6.27
C ILE A 660 0.22 21.25 4.91
N THR A 661 0.71 20.57 3.86
CA THR A 661 0.91 21.17 2.54
C THR A 661 -0.35 21.86 1.97
N PRO A 662 -1.55 21.23 1.90
CA PRO A 662 -2.75 21.90 1.41
C PRO A 662 -3.20 23.06 2.32
N ILE A 663 -2.97 22.96 3.64
CA ILE A 663 -3.27 24.04 4.58
C ILE A 663 -2.39 25.25 4.30
N PHE A 664 -1.07 25.04 4.14
CA PHE A 664 -0.14 26.09 3.77
C PHE A 664 -0.53 26.74 2.43
N LEU A 665 -0.81 25.92 1.41
CA LEU A 665 -1.28 26.41 0.12
C LEU A 665 -2.60 27.20 0.24
N ALA A 666 -3.51 26.82 1.14
CA ALA A 666 -4.77 27.57 1.35
C ALA A 666 -4.55 29.03 1.75
N PHE A 667 -3.41 29.35 2.38
CA PHE A 667 -3.04 30.70 2.81
C PHE A 667 -2.31 31.51 1.73
N VAL A 668 -1.81 30.87 0.66
CA VAL A 668 -1.11 31.58 -0.41
C VAL A 668 -2.07 32.51 -1.16
N LYS A 669 -1.64 33.77 -1.34
CA LYS A 669 -2.41 34.81 -2.02
C LYS A 669 -2.43 34.57 -3.53
N LEU A 670 -3.61 34.76 -4.13
CA LEU A 670 -3.79 34.74 -5.58
C LEU A 670 -3.43 36.12 -6.16
N SER A 671 -2.59 36.15 -7.19
CA SER A 671 -2.20 37.38 -7.87
C SER A 671 -3.30 37.88 -8.83
N GLY A 672 -3.26 39.16 -9.17
CA GLY A 672 -4.18 39.79 -10.14
C GLY A 672 -5.51 40.26 -9.56
N THR A 673 -6.49 40.51 -10.43
CA THR A 673 -7.81 41.07 -10.10
C THR A 673 -8.97 40.17 -10.53
N MET A 674 -8.70 38.97 -11.05
CA MET A 674 -9.72 38.02 -11.49
C MET A 674 -10.78 37.71 -10.41
N VAL A 675 -12.04 37.55 -10.79
CA VAL A 675 -13.09 37.00 -9.91
C VAL A 675 -12.73 35.58 -9.43
N ILE A 676 -13.18 35.17 -8.24
CA ILE A 676 -12.99 33.80 -7.77
C ILE A 676 -14.02 32.90 -8.45
N ALA A 677 -13.56 31.92 -9.24
CA ALA A 677 -14.43 31.00 -9.98
C ALA A 677 -14.76 29.74 -9.19
N GLY A 678 -13.79 29.13 -8.51
CA GLY A 678 -13.97 27.88 -7.78
C GLY A 678 -14.53 26.76 -8.66
N ALA A 679 -14.02 26.65 -9.89
CA ALA A 679 -14.48 25.70 -10.91
C ALA A 679 -15.95 25.85 -11.35
N ASN A 680 -16.64 26.93 -10.97
CA ASN A 680 -18.05 27.14 -11.26
C ASN A 680 -18.31 27.55 -12.71
N SER A 681 -19.12 26.77 -13.44
CA SER A 681 -19.43 27.03 -14.85
C SER A 681 -20.08 28.39 -15.11
N ALA A 682 -20.97 28.86 -14.22
CA ALA A 682 -21.65 30.14 -14.40
C ALA A 682 -20.69 31.33 -14.25
N VAL A 683 -19.76 31.26 -13.28
CA VAL A 683 -18.74 32.30 -13.08
C VAL A 683 -17.78 32.35 -14.26
N ILE A 684 -17.33 31.17 -14.73
CA ILE A 684 -16.43 31.09 -15.88
C ILE A 684 -17.13 31.66 -17.12
N SER A 685 -18.38 31.26 -17.36
CA SER A 685 -19.16 31.70 -18.51
C SER A 685 -19.42 33.21 -18.51
N ALA A 686 -19.77 33.78 -17.35
CA ALA A 686 -20.03 35.21 -17.22
C ALA A 686 -18.81 36.08 -17.56
N ALA A 687 -17.59 35.56 -17.39
CA ALA A 687 -16.34 36.23 -17.76
C ALA A 687 -15.98 36.11 -19.24
N CYS A 688 -16.69 35.28 -20.02
CA CYS A 688 -16.37 34.94 -21.40
C CYS A 688 -17.22 35.65 -22.47
N HIS A 689 -18.15 36.52 -22.08
CA HIS A 689 -18.91 37.37 -23.00
C HIS A 689 -17.96 38.41 -23.60
N CYS A 690 -17.38 38.15 -24.77
CA CYS A 690 -16.43 39.06 -25.40
C CYS A 690 -17.16 40.00 -26.39
N PRO A 691 -16.82 41.30 -26.45
CA PRO A 691 -17.38 42.19 -27.46
C PRO A 691 -16.89 41.79 -28.87
N SER A 692 -17.81 41.60 -29.81
CA SER A 692 -17.48 41.43 -31.24
C SER A 692 -17.26 42.79 -31.89
N THR A 693 -16.21 42.90 -32.72
CA THR A 693 -15.89 44.15 -33.44
C THR A 693 -16.95 44.53 -34.47
N GLN A 694 -17.76 43.56 -34.92
CA GLN A 694 -18.84 43.74 -35.89
C GLN A 694 -20.13 44.28 -35.25
N LEU A 695 -20.38 44.00 -33.96
CA LEU A 695 -21.51 44.60 -33.24
C LEU A 695 -21.35 46.13 -33.09
N GLU A 696 -20.10 46.60 -33.00
CA GLU A 696 -19.79 48.03 -32.95
C GLU A 696 -20.00 48.73 -34.30
N SER A 697 -19.68 48.07 -35.43
CA SER A 697 -19.81 48.66 -36.78
C SER A 697 -21.26 48.89 -37.19
N PHE A 698 -22.19 48.01 -36.77
CA PHE A 698 -23.62 48.16 -37.05
C PHE A 698 -24.36 49.11 -36.11
N SER A 699 -23.89 49.32 -34.87
CA SER A 699 -24.41 50.38 -34.01
C SER A 699 -24.17 51.79 -34.58
N ARG A 700 -23.21 51.90 -35.53
CA ARG A 700 -22.87 53.13 -36.26
C ARG A 700 -23.59 53.27 -37.62
N ALA A 701 -24.34 52.26 -38.09
CA ALA A 701 -25.07 52.35 -39.35
C ALA A 701 -26.42 53.06 -39.11
N PRO A 702 -26.70 54.21 -39.76
CA PRO A 702 -28.00 54.86 -39.64
C PRO A 702 -29.08 53.96 -40.23
N SER A 703 -30.16 53.80 -39.49
CA SER A 703 -31.39 53.08 -39.87
C SER A 703 -31.96 53.62 -41.18
N ILE A 704 -31.65 52.99 -42.32
CA ILE A 704 -32.27 53.32 -43.62
C ILE A 704 -33.06 52.14 -44.22
N LEU A 705 -32.93 50.90 -43.71
CA LEU A 705 -33.75 49.78 -44.17
C LEU A 705 -34.87 49.43 -43.19
N SER A 706 -35.95 50.21 -43.23
CA SER A 706 -37.24 49.81 -42.69
C SER A 706 -38.30 49.79 -43.79
N ARG A 707 -38.27 48.76 -44.65
CA ARG A 707 -39.39 48.16 -45.39
C ARG A 707 -38.87 47.20 -46.46
N GLU A 708 -38.75 45.91 -46.13
CA GLU A 708 -39.13 44.78 -47.01
C GLU A 708 -38.67 43.41 -46.44
N GLY A 709 -39.57 42.43 -46.47
CA GLY A 709 -39.25 41.00 -46.63
C GLY A 709 -38.85 40.16 -45.41
N SER A 710 -39.83 39.48 -44.80
CA SER A 710 -39.72 38.54 -43.66
C SER A 710 -38.85 37.27 -43.87
N GLU A 711 -38.20 37.08 -45.02
CA GLU A 711 -37.25 35.96 -45.25
C GLU A 711 -35.79 36.43 -45.42
N TYR A 712 -35.58 37.62 -45.99
CA TYR A 712 -34.25 38.22 -46.15
C TYR A 712 -33.64 38.65 -44.80
N GLY A 713 -34.48 39.10 -43.87
CA GLY A 713 -34.08 39.39 -42.49
C GLY A 713 -33.51 38.15 -41.79
N SER A 714 -34.21 37.01 -41.86
CA SER A 714 -33.79 35.74 -41.23
C SER A 714 -32.46 35.22 -41.78
N MET A 715 -32.23 35.31 -43.10
CA MET A 715 -30.97 34.90 -43.72
C MET A 715 -29.82 35.83 -43.35
N SER A 716 -30.04 37.16 -43.33
CA SER A 716 -29.03 38.12 -42.85
C SER A 716 -28.71 37.91 -41.37
N THR A 717 -29.69 37.69 -40.50
CA THR A 717 -29.44 37.46 -39.06
C THR A 717 -28.65 36.16 -38.83
N ARG A 718 -28.88 35.13 -39.65
CA ARG A 718 -28.10 33.89 -39.60
C ARG A 718 -26.66 34.10 -40.05
N LEU A 719 -26.43 34.74 -41.20
CA LEU A 719 -25.09 35.03 -41.70
C LEU A 719 -24.28 35.88 -40.71
N ILE A 720 -24.90 36.91 -40.12
CA ILE A 720 -24.25 37.77 -39.11
C ILE A 720 -23.87 36.96 -37.88
N ARG A 721 -24.75 36.09 -37.39
CA ARG A 721 -24.47 35.24 -36.24
C ARG A 721 -23.38 34.22 -36.53
N ASP A 722 -23.33 33.70 -37.76
CA ASP A 722 -22.31 32.75 -38.18
C ASP A 722 -20.93 33.44 -38.29
N GLU A 723 -20.86 34.67 -38.82
CA GLU A 723 -19.62 35.48 -38.84
C GLU A 723 -19.15 35.88 -37.42
N GLU A 724 -20.07 36.28 -36.52
CA GLU A 724 -19.75 36.56 -35.11
C GLU A 724 -19.18 35.31 -34.41
N THR A 725 -19.80 34.15 -34.68
CA THR A 725 -19.32 32.87 -34.13
C THR A 725 -17.91 32.56 -34.63
N GLU A 726 -17.61 32.81 -35.91
CA GLU A 726 -16.26 32.62 -36.47
C GLU A 726 -15.22 33.57 -35.84
N GLU A 727 -15.57 34.84 -35.62
CA GLU A 727 -14.70 35.83 -34.96
C GLU A 727 -14.38 35.39 -33.53
N LEU A 728 -15.40 35.04 -32.75
CA LEU A 728 -15.25 34.57 -31.37
C LEU A 728 -14.46 33.26 -31.29
N GLU A 729 -14.69 32.34 -32.23
CA GLU A 729 -13.87 31.14 -32.36
C GLU A 729 -12.40 31.46 -32.67
N ALA A 730 -12.12 32.47 -33.50
CA ALA A 730 -10.75 32.92 -33.76
C ALA A 730 -10.13 33.56 -32.52
N LEU A 731 -10.90 34.32 -31.74
CA LEU A 731 -10.48 34.92 -30.48
C LEU A 731 -10.07 33.86 -29.45
N ALA A 732 -10.89 32.81 -29.29
CA ALA A 732 -10.59 31.69 -28.40
C ALA A 732 -9.26 30.97 -28.75
N ARG A 733 -8.81 31.04 -30.01
CA ARG A 733 -7.57 30.42 -30.51
C ARG A 733 -6.33 31.29 -30.30
N LYS A 734 -6.47 32.56 -29.92
CA LYS A 734 -5.37 33.51 -29.62
C LYS A 734 -4.97 33.46 -28.14
N LYS A 735 -3.94 34.21 -27.75
CA LYS A 735 -3.64 34.46 -26.33
C LYS A 735 -4.67 35.44 -25.77
N VAL A 736 -5.20 35.15 -24.59
CA VAL A 736 -6.24 35.96 -23.96
C VAL A 736 -5.80 36.50 -22.61
N LYS A 737 -6.33 37.66 -22.26
CA LYS A 737 -6.25 38.30 -20.94
C LYS A 737 -7.66 38.69 -20.52
N TRP A 738 -7.93 38.69 -19.22
CA TRP A 738 -9.20 39.14 -18.66
C TRP A 738 -9.02 40.50 -18.00
N GLY A 739 -9.98 41.40 -18.20
CA GLY A 739 -9.98 42.73 -17.60
C GLY A 739 -11.05 43.62 -18.20
N ARG A 740 -10.91 44.93 -18.01
CA ARG A 740 -11.78 45.94 -18.64
C ARG A 740 -11.47 46.01 -20.14
N VAL A 741 -12.50 45.83 -20.96
CA VAL A 741 -12.41 45.94 -22.41
C VAL A 741 -12.97 47.30 -22.86
N SER A 742 -12.30 47.94 -23.82
CA SER A 742 -12.76 49.18 -24.43
C SER A 742 -13.87 48.87 -25.44
N THR A 743 -15.06 49.46 -25.30
CA THR A 743 -16.25 49.18 -26.12
C THR A 743 -16.51 50.25 -27.19
N GLY A 744 -15.48 50.99 -27.62
CA GLY A 744 -15.51 51.87 -28.80
C GLY A 744 -16.56 53.00 -28.81
N LYS A 745 -17.30 53.22 -27.71
CA LYS A 745 -18.28 54.30 -27.53
C LYS A 745 -17.61 55.48 -26.83
N SER A 746 -17.94 56.70 -27.28
CA SER A 746 -17.42 57.96 -26.74
C SER A 746 -17.63 58.05 -25.23
N ASP A 747 -16.86 58.93 -24.57
CA ASP A 747 -16.69 59.16 -23.13
C ASP A 747 -17.98 59.33 -22.26
N ASP A 748 -19.17 59.08 -22.79
CA ASP A 748 -20.48 59.25 -22.13
C ASP A 748 -21.07 57.97 -21.51
N ILE A 749 -20.40 56.81 -21.58
CA ILE A 749 -20.91 55.57 -20.94
C ILE A 749 -20.24 55.32 -19.58
N GLN A 750 -21.02 55.57 -18.53
CA GLN A 750 -20.64 55.42 -17.11
C GLN A 750 -20.40 53.97 -16.64
N VAL A 751 -20.62 52.96 -17.51
CA VAL A 751 -20.59 51.53 -17.17
C VAL A 751 -19.64 50.76 -18.11
N GLY A 752 -18.57 50.20 -17.56
CA GLY A 752 -17.59 49.41 -18.30
C GLY A 752 -18.02 47.94 -18.51
N HIS A 753 -17.20 47.20 -19.26
CA HIS A 753 -17.39 45.76 -19.49
C HIS A 753 -16.14 44.96 -19.11
N LEU A 754 -16.34 43.81 -18.46
CA LEU A 754 -15.26 42.90 -18.07
C LEU A 754 -15.36 41.60 -18.86
N SER A 755 -14.34 41.27 -19.64
CA SER A 755 -14.30 40.02 -20.38
C SER A 755 -12.89 39.56 -20.67
N PHE A 756 -12.77 38.36 -21.24
CA PHE A 756 -11.58 37.99 -21.99
C PHE A 756 -11.47 38.80 -23.29
N GLY A 757 -10.25 38.95 -23.78
CA GLY A 757 -9.97 39.42 -25.13
C GLY A 757 -8.48 39.35 -25.45
N THR A 758 -8.11 39.83 -26.63
CA THR A 758 -6.76 39.73 -27.19
C THR A 758 -5.99 41.04 -27.02
N GLU A 759 -4.74 41.08 -27.50
CA GLU A 759 -3.93 42.31 -27.51
C GLU A 759 -4.60 43.46 -28.29
N GLU A 760 -5.48 43.15 -29.25
CA GLU A 760 -6.24 44.12 -30.05
C GLU A 760 -7.34 44.84 -29.24
N HIS A 761 -7.74 44.31 -28.08
CA HIS A 761 -8.88 44.79 -27.29
C HIS A 761 -8.49 45.74 -26.13
N GLU A 762 -7.23 46.19 -26.09
CA GLU A 762 -6.69 47.16 -25.11
C GLU A 762 -7.06 46.85 -23.64
N ILE A 763 -6.85 45.61 -23.20
CA ILE A 763 -7.35 45.14 -21.90
C ILE A 763 -6.61 45.75 -20.72
N THR A 764 -7.33 46.56 -19.95
CA THR A 764 -6.86 47.23 -18.73
C THR A 764 -7.36 46.54 -17.46
N LYS A 765 -6.81 46.92 -16.31
CA LYS A 765 -7.28 46.41 -15.01
C LYS A 765 -8.62 47.07 -14.65
N PRO A 766 -9.57 46.34 -14.05
CA PRO A 766 -10.78 46.95 -13.51
C PRO A 766 -10.42 48.01 -12.46
N ALA A 767 -11.08 49.16 -12.50
CA ALA A 767 -10.89 50.22 -11.52
C ALA A 767 -11.90 50.08 -10.37
N ASP A 768 -11.42 50.28 -9.15
CA ASP A 768 -12.27 50.24 -7.96
C ASP A 768 -13.28 51.39 -7.96
N GLY A 769 -14.53 51.07 -7.65
CA GLY A 769 -15.61 52.05 -7.57
C GLY A 769 -16.35 52.34 -8.88
N GLU A 770 -15.84 51.87 -10.03
CA GLU A 770 -16.53 51.96 -11.32
C GLU A 770 -17.62 50.88 -11.45
N HIS A 771 -18.64 51.15 -12.27
CA HIS A 771 -19.71 50.18 -12.54
C HIS A 771 -19.39 49.35 -13.78
N TYR A 772 -19.65 48.05 -13.71
CA TYR A 772 -19.46 47.13 -14.82
C TYR A 772 -20.73 46.31 -15.06
N SER A 773 -21.11 46.17 -16.33
CA SER A 773 -22.21 45.31 -16.78
C SER A 773 -21.71 44.38 -17.88
N GLY A 774 -22.18 43.14 -17.90
CA GLY A 774 -21.95 42.25 -19.05
C GLY A 774 -22.68 42.79 -20.29
N ILE A 775 -22.14 42.53 -21.47
CA ILE A 775 -22.85 42.65 -22.76
C ILE A 775 -23.76 41.44 -22.94
#